data_AF-A0AAU6TMI3-F1
#
_entry.id   AF-A0AAU6TMI3-F1
#
_cell.length_a   1.000
_cell.length_b   1.000
_cell.length_c   1.000
_cell.angle_alpha   90.00
_cell.angle_beta   90.00
_cell.angle_gamma   90.00
#
_symmetry.space_group_name_H-M   'P 1'
#
loop_
_entity.id
_entity.type
_entity.pdbx_description
1 polymer ?
#
loop_
_entity_poly.entity_id
_entity_poly.type
_entity_poly.pdbx_seq_one_letter_code
_entity_poly.pdbx_strand_id
1 'polypeptide(L)'
;MIGAEALREEIFQYDKTKFKGICVPYARFSTKGQSKVGKKSLERQLSKAREYAKRNNLFINEDLIFTDKGVSGYSNQGELSKAFKKGQMATMLLLLEEVPPEERDNVYITFHNFDRFSRMSPDAAQAHFNKILNRGFKIVTTIDNQLYDRRDKGMSNMLISIIKMTTAWQESLNKSIYITDALSRKKKVIEYLYNHASQKGKHKHIGVVQPSIPRWIDQESITYDYTDVNGSKRTDTFKKFSLNSHKAEIVRKIFDLKIAGLGYTRICQKLNNDGVEVFEQGRFKKAKKWHPYAVQNIITSDKVLGHITLKEMVTEEYHCKETDEIKTKKVKKEVTSKLENYYPAVVDEEVFRLANVLKFQEKKGKPLGRIGERTNIFATFMSCYCGATLQYSRSQINKRSNKAPVYREQLRCNNALVKNGCFDDYINYVELEQAFFKYVHHIDFREVCLVGDKSLETEIKNLQAEITYLNGQKKELKLKNSGLEKTFESAISQGLNADYVLVALNEAKKSADLIETKINDLKVRITKLQLSLDSKESDFLDIVEYSMRIKNSSTETKIMMRKKLNDFLHSKIKWMEVCSSKHSKFVILCFHDDVIRTFAYSENYANDLMFNTIKINYEVEDSQLNYELFLIYIHQIKRSLRGETEVVSNGDLIEALQRLKRKFYSGKGIDYV
;
A
#
# COMPACT_ATOMS: atom_id res chain seq x y z
N MET A 1 -34.66 -22.75 -9.90
CA MET A 1 -33.44 -22.33 -10.62
C MET A 1 -33.88 -21.67 -11.91
N ILE A 2 -34.10 -20.36 -11.89
CA ILE A 2 -34.22 -19.57 -13.12
C ILE A 2 -32.77 -19.35 -13.56
N GLY A 3 -32.40 -19.92 -14.70
CA GLY A 3 -31.01 -19.93 -15.18
C GLY A 3 -30.47 -18.52 -15.34
N ALA A 4 -29.19 -18.33 -15.04
CA ALA A 4 -28.50 -17.05 -15.19
C ALA A 4 -28.53 -16.50 -16.63
N GLU A 5 -28.92 -17.29 -17.64
CA GLU A 5 -29.16 -16.87 -19.02
C GLU A 5 -30.51 -16.17 -19.20
N ALA A 6 -31.59 -16.64 -18.56
CA ALA A 6 -32.94 -16.06 -18.69
C ALA A 6 -33.03 -14.65 -18.06
N LEU A 7 -32.33 -14.45 -16.93
CA LEU A 7 -32.21 -13.14 -16.28
C LEU A 7 -31.33 -12.14 -17.07
N ARG A 8 -30.56 -12.61 -18.05
CA ARG A 8 -29.64 -11.78 -18.86
C ARG A 8 -30.25 -11.31 -20.17
N GLU A 9 -31.16 -12.09 -20.76
CA GLU A 9 -31.94 -11.66 -21.95
C GLU A 9 -32.94 -10.54 -21.61
N GLU A 10 -33.48 -10.48 -20.40
CA GLU A 10 -34.42 -9.43 -19.98
C GLU A 10 -33.78 -8.02 -19.88
N ILE A 11 -32.47 -7.93 -19.62
CA ILE A 11 -31.80 -6.65 -19.29
C ILE A 11 -31.74 -5.68 -20.50
N PHE A 12 -31.69 -6.23 -21.72
CA PHE A 12 -31.61 -5.45 -22.96
C PHE A 12 -32.96 -5.31 -23.68
N GLN A 13 -34.06 -5.82 -23.11
CA GLN A 13 -35.39 -5.66 -23.69
C GLN A 13 -35.93 -4.24 -23.46
N TYR A 14 -36.55 -3.70 -24.50
CA TYR A 14 -37.26 -2.42 -24.45
C TYR A 14 -38.44 -2.45 -25.43
N ASP A 15 -39.42 -1.59 -25.20
CA ASP A 15 -40.58 -1.46 -26.08
C ASP A 15 -40.16 -0.85 -27.43
N LYS A 16 -39.95 -1.71 -28.44
CA LYS A 16 -39.55 -1.34 -29.81
C LYS A 16 -40.58 -0.43 -30.51
N THR A 17 -41.81 -0.35 -30.00
CA THR A 17 -42.85 0.56 -30.55
C THR A 17 -42.72 1.99 -30.01
N LYS A 18 -42.09 2.17 -28.84
CA LYS A 18 -41.95 3.47 -28.17
C LYS A 18 -40.55 4.06 -28.24
N PHE A 19 -39.52 3.22 -28.28
CA PHE A 19 -38.13 3.66 -28.23
C PHE A 19 -37.35 3.20 -29.45
N LYS A 20 -36.48 4.09 -29.96
CA LYS A 20 -35.60 3.82 -31.11
C LYS A 20 -34.43 2.88 -30.78
N GLY A 21 -34.18 2.65 -29.49
CA GLY A 21 -33.04 1.88 -29.01
C GLY A 21 -32.83 2.04 -27.52
N ILE A 22 -31.79 1.40 -27.00
CA ILE A 22 -31.39 1.45 -25.60
C ILE A 22 -30.14 2.32 -25.42
N CYS A 23 -30.15 3.17 -24.40
CA CYS A 23 -29.05 4.02 -23.98
C CYS A 23 -28.35 3.39 -22.78
N VAL A 24 -27.04 3.17 -22.91
CA VAL A 24 -26.15 2.59 -21.90
C VAL A 24 -25.18 3.66 -21.40
N PRO A 25 -25.43 4.29 -20.24
CA PRO A 25 -24.56 5.32 -19.70
C PRO A 25 -23.28 4.76 -19.08
N TYR A 26 -22.14 5.30 -19.51
CA TYR A 26 -20.85 5.10 -18.86
C TYR A 26 -20.33 6.39 -18.24
N ALA A 27 -20.14 6.39 -16.91
CA ALA A 27 -19.67 7.56 -16.17
C ALA A 27 -18.42 7.25 -15.35
N ARG A 28 -17.51 8.23 -15.28
CA ARG A 28 -16.25 8.11 -14.53
C ARG A 28 -15.89 9.45 -13.90
N PHE A 29 -15.26 9.42 -12.72
CA PHE A 29 -14.70 10.62 -12.08
C PHE A 29 -13.23 10.42 -11.72
N SER A 30 -12.42 11.46 -11.82
CA SER A 30 -11.01 11.47 -11.39
C SER A 30 -10.88 11.94 -9.92
N THR A 31 -9.98 11.29 -9.18
CA THR A 31 -9.82 11.29 -7.71
C THR A 31 -9.93 12.61 -6.94
N LYS A 32 -10.74 12.61 -5.87
CA LYS A 32 -10.33 12.79 -4.45
C LYS A 32 -11.54 12.67 -3.50
N GLY A 33 -11.57 11.58 -2.71
CA GLY A 33 -12.36 11.45 -1.49
C GLY A 33 -13.87 11.34 -1.68
N GLN A 34 -14.54 10.80 -0.66
CA GLN A 34 -16.00 10.82 -0.47
C GLN A 34 -16.51 12.26 -0.27
N SER A 35 -16.25 13.15 -1.23
CA SER A 35 -16.61 14.56 -1.16
C SER A 35 -17.95 14.77 -1.87
N LYS A 36 -18.85 15.63 -1.34
CA LYS A 36 -20.11 16.05 -1.99
C LYS A 36 -19.93 16.45 -3.47
N VAL A 37 -18.74 16.92 -3.85
CA VAL A 37 -18.36 17.30 -5.22
C VAL A 37 -18.29 16.10 -6.19
N GLY A 38 -17.86 14.93 -5.73
CA GLY A 38 -17.77 13.72 -6.56
C GLY A 38 -19.15 13.17 -6.94
N LYS A 39 -20.10 13.15 -6.00
CA LYS A 39 -21.51 12.80 -6.25
C LYS A 39 -22.15 13.79 -7.25
N LYS A 40 -21.96 15.10 -7.02
CA LYS A 40 -22.45 16.13 -7.95
C LYS A 40 -21.88 15.99 -9.37
N SER A 41 -20.61 15.62 -9.50
CA SER A 41 -20.02 15.36 -10.81
C SER A 41 -20.66 14.15 -11.49
N LEU A 42 -20.84 13.03 -10.79
CA LEU A 42 -21.46 11.83 -11.34
C LEU A 42 -22.93 12.06 -11.73
N GLU A 43 -23.70 12.69 -10.84
CA GLU A 43 -25.09 13.08 -11.09
C GLU A 43 -25.21 13.97 -12.33
N ARG A 44 -24.26 14.91 -12.54
CA ARG A 44 -24.22 15.73 -13.74
C ARG A 44 -23.96 14.92 -15.01
N GLN A 45 -23.10 13.90 -14.97
CA GLN A 45 -22.82 13.04 -16.14
C GLN A 45 -24.06 12.21 -16.51
N LEU A 46 -24.70 11.59 -15.51
CA LEU A 46 -25.91 10.79 -15.71
C LEU A 46 -27.10 11.64 -16.13
N SER A 47 -27.25 12.85 -15.57
CA SER A 47 -28.28 13.80 -15.99
C SER A 47 -28.18 14.14 -17.48
N LYS A 48 -26.97 14.34 -18.01
CA LYS A 48 -26.76 14.63 -19.44
C LYS A 48 -27.02 13.42 -20.33
N ALA A 49 -26.66 12.21 -19.88
CA ALA A 49 -27.02 10.99 -20.59
C ALA A 49 -28.54 10.80 -20.65
N ARG A 50 -29.25 11.04 -19.53
CA ARG A 50 -30.72 11.01 -19.47
C ARG A 50 -31.37 12.06 -20.38
N GLU A 51 -30.82 13.27 -20.40
CA GLU A 51 -31.29 14.34 -21.29
C GLU A 51 -31.13 13.94 -22.77
N TYR A 52 -29.96 13.39 -23.14
CA TYR A 52 -29.72 12.90 -24.50
C TYR A 52 -30.68 11.77 -24.88
N ALA A 53 -30.91 10.80 -23.98
CA ALA A 53 -31.83 9.70 -24.22
C ALA A 53 -33.27 10.17 -24.41
N LYS A 54 -33.74 11.10 -23.56
CA LYS A 54 -35.07 11.69 -23.68
C LYS A 54 -35.25 12.45 -24.99
N ARG A 55 -34.23 13.20 -25.43
CA ARG A 55 -34.26 13.96 -26.68
C ARG A 55 -34.29 13.06 -27.92
N ASN A 56 -33.68 11.87 -27.85
CA ASN A 56 -33.54 10.96 -28.99
C ASN A 56 -34.46 9.73 -28.92
N ASN A 57 -35.43 9.72 -27.99
CA ASN A 57 -36.36 8.60 -27.75
C ASN A 57 -35.63 7.26 -27.52
N LEU A 58 -34.63 7.26 -26.64
CA LEU A 58 -33.89 6.06 -26.22
C LEU A 58 -34.35 5.61 -24.83
N PHE A 59 -34.49 4.30 -24.64
CA PHE A 59 -34.80 3.69 -23.35
C PHE A 59 -33.55 3.68 -22.45
N ILE A 60 -33.69 4.04 -21.18
CA ILE A 60 -32.62 3.87 -20.18
C ILE A 60 -33.05 2.79 -19.20
N ASN A 61 -32.25 1.72 -19.15
CA ASN A 61 -32.31 0.77 -18.06
C ASN A 61 -31.35 1.22 -16.95
N GLU A 62 -31.85 1.42 -15.73
CA GLU A 62 -31.01 1.82 -14.57
C GLU A 62 -30.00 0.73 -14.18
N ASP A 63 -30.27 -0.53 -14.53
CA ASP A 63 -29.35 -1.66 -14.33
C ASP A 63 -28.18 -1.67 -15.34
N LEU A 64 -28.26 -0.89 -16.42
CA LEU A 64 -27.22 -0.74 -17.45
C LEU A 64 -26.39 0.55 -17.29
N ILE A 65 -26.26 1.06 -16.06
CA ILE A 65 -25.43 2.22 -15.75
C ILE A 65 -24.07 1.78 -15.20
N PHE A 66 -23.02 2.04 -15.97
CA PHE A 66 -21.66 1.64 -15.61
C PHE A 66 -20.88 2.81 -14.99
N THR A 67 -20.32 2.61 -13.79
CA THR A 67 -19.59 3.66 -13.07
C THR A 67 -18.20 3.23 -12.62
N ASP A 68 -17.15 3.93 -13.08
CA ASP A 68 -15.77 3.64 -12.71
C ASP A 68 -15.28 4.57 -11.58
N LYS A 69 -14.81 3.99 -10.46
CA LYS A 69 -14.10 4.75 -9.41
C LYS A 69 -12.69 5.09 -9.92
N GLY A 70 -12.40 6.36 -10.19
CA GLY A 70 -11.09 6.77 -10.67
C GLY A 70 -10.02 6.53 -9.60
N VAL A 71 -9.08 5.62 -9.86
CA VAL A 71 -7.87 5.45 -9.05
C VAL A 71 -6.89 6.58 -9.41
N SER A 72 -6.47 7.36 -8.41
CA SER A 72 -5.39 8.34 -8.57
C SER A 72 -4.12 7.62 -9.02
N GLY A 73 -3.40 8.20 -9.98
CA GLY A 73 -2.13 7.68 -10.51
C GLY A 73 -0.96 7.72 -9.51
N TYR A 74 -1.14 7.26 -8.27
CA TYR A 74 -0.06 7.10 -7.29
C TYR A 74 -0.26 5.93 -6.31
N SER A 75 -1.11 4.96 -6.63
CA SER A 75 -1.32 3.79 -5.76
C SER A 75 -1.37 2.50 -6.59
N ASN A 76 -0.18 1.98 -6.94
CA ASN A 76 0.00 0.63 -7.47
C ASN A 76 0.70 -0.28 -6.45
N GLN A 77 0.19 -0.33 -5.21
CA GLN A 77 0.59 -1.35 -4.23
C GLN A 77 -0.61 -1.74 -3.37
N GLY A 78 -1.08 -2.99 -3.54
CA GLY A 78 -2.11 -3.61 -2.71
C GLY A 78 -2.83 -4.74 -3.46
N GLU A 79 -3.11 -5.85 -2.79
CA GLU A 79 -3.75 -7.05 -3.38
C GLU A 79 -5.20 -6.84 -3.85
N LEU A 80 -5.86 -5.78 -3.37
CA LEU A 80 -7.12 -5.29 -3.93
C LEU A 80 -7.01 -4.83 -5.39
N SER A 81 -5.81 -4.61 -5.92
CA SER A 81 -5.58 -4.24 -7.33
C SER A 81 -5.80 -5.39 -8.32
N LYS A 82 -5.84 -6.65 -7.85
CA LYS A 82 -5.97 -7.81 -8.76
C LYS A 82 -7.42 -8.07 -9.18
N ALA A 83 -8.42 -7.81 -8.32
CA ALA A 83 -9.84 -7.90 -8.69
C ALA A 83 -10.30 -6.71 -9.56
N PHE A 84 -9.69 -5.53 -9.39
CA PHE A 84 -9.94 -4.33 -10.20
C PHE A 84 -9.23 -4.34 -11.58
N LYS A 85 -8.59 -5.45 -11.97
CA LYS A 85 -7.97 -5.59 -13.31
C LYS A 85 -8.98 -5.68 -14.45
N LYS A 86 -10.24 -6.08 -14.21
CA LYS A 86 -11.34 -5.89 -15.17
C LYS A 86 -12.13 -4.65 -14.72
N GLY A 87 -11.80 -3.49 -15.28
CA GLY A 87 -12.57 -2.26 -15.01
C GLY A 87 -14.03 -2.41 -15.44
N GLN A 88 -14.94 -1.57 -14.92
CA GLN A 88 -16.37 -1.60 -15.28
C GLN A 88 -16.60 -1.45 -16.79
N MET A 89 -15.66 -0.80 -17.48
CA MET A 89 -15.64 -0.74 -18.94
C MET A 89 -15.44 -2.12 -19.60
N ALA A 90 -14.57 -2.96 -19.04
CA ALA A 90 -14.38 -4.33 -19.55
C ALA A 90 -15.63 -5.18 -19.29
N THR A 91 -16.26 -5.01 -18.12
CA THR A 91 -17.55 -5.65 -17.80
C THR A 91 -18.66 -5.20 -18.75
N MET A 92 -18.77 -3.90 -19.02
CA MET A 92 -19.69 -3.35 -20.02
C MET A 92 -19.43 -3.95 -21.40
N LEU A 93 -18.17 -4.00 -21.85
CA LEU A 93 -17.83 -4.58 -23.16
C LEU A 93 -18.15 -6.08 -23.25
N LEU A 94 -17.97 -6.84 -22.17
CA LEU A 94 -18.34 -8.26 -22.11
C LEU A 94 -19.87 -8.43 -22.14
N LEU A 95 -20.62 -7.62 -21.38
CA LEU A 95 -22.09 -7.65 -21.40
C LEU A 95 -22.66 -7.26 -22.77
N LEU A 96 -22.01 -6.32 -23.45
CA LEU A 96 -22.39 -5.93 -24.82
C LEU A 96 -22.03 -7.01 -25.85
N GLU A 97 -21.00 -7.84 -25.62
CA GLU A 97 -20.64 -8.95 -26.54
C GLU A 97 -21.76 -10.00 -26.65
N GLU A 98 -22.57 -10.16 -25.59
CA GLU A 98 -23.70 -11.09 -25.53
C GLU A 98 -24.93 -10.60 -26.32
N VAL A 99 -24.97 -9.31 -26.74
CA VAL A 99 -26.10 -8.77 -27.52
C VAL A 99 -26.07 -9.38 -28.93
N PRO A 100 -27.20 -9.92 -29.44
CA PRO A 100 -27.29 -10.48 -30.79
C PRO A 100 -26.88 -9.44 -31.86
N PRO A 101 -26.13 -9.82 -32.91
CA PRO A 101 -25.62 -8.88 -33.93
C PRO A 101 -26.68 -7.97 -34.56
N GLU A 102 -27.90 -8.46 -34.71
CA GLU A 102 -29.04 -7.74 -35.30
C GLU A 102 -29.54 -6.59 -34.42
N GLU A 103 -29.37 -6.68 -33.10
CA GLU A 103 -29.87 -5.68 -32.15
C GLU A 103 -28.82 -4.63 -31.76
N ARG A 104 -27.55 -4.85 -32.11
CA ARG A 104 -26.43 -3.98 -31.71
C ARG A 104 -26.54 -2.55 -32.26
N ASP A 105 -27.14 -2.38 -33.43
CA ASP A 105 -27.35 -1.06 -34.07
C ASP A 105 -28.32 -0.18 -33.25
N ASN A 106 -29.11 -0.79 -32.38
CA ASN A 106 -30.06 -0.09 -31.50
C ASN A 106 -29.49 0.20 -30.11
N VAL A 107 -28.20 -0.08 -29.87
CA VAL A 107 -27.54 0.14 -28.58
C VAL A 107 -26.62 1.36 -28.64
N TYR A 108 -26.92 2.38 -27.84
CA TYR A 108 -26.24 3.67 -27.77
C TYR A 108 -25.44 3.78 -26.47
N ILE A 109 -24.11 3.75 -26.58
CA ILE A 109 -23.22 3.87 -25.42
C ILE A 109 -22.88 5.35 -25.22
N THR A 110 -23.29 5.92 -24.10
CA THR A 110 -23.07 7.35 -23.83
C THR A 110 -21.87 7.57 -22.90
N PHE A 111 -20.97 8.46 -23.30
CA PHE A 111 -19.83 8.90 -22.51
C PHE A 111 -19.95 10.39 -22.24
N HIS A 112 -19.72 10.82 -20.98
CA HIS A 112 -19.66 12.26 -20.68
C HIS A 112 -18.34 12.91 -21.07
N ASN A 113 -17.24 12.26 -20.74
CA ASN A 113 -15.90 12.59 -21.18
C ASN A 113 -15.09 11.30 -21.26
N PHE A 114 -14.19 11.18 -22.24
CA PHE A 114 -13.38 9.98 -22.43
C PHE A 114 -12.19 9.91 -21.45
N ASP A 115 -12.42 10.06 -20.14
CA ASP A 115 -11.39 10.19 -19.10
C ASP A 115 -10.43 8.97 -18.97
N ARG A 116 -10.79 7.81 -19.54
CA ARG A 116 -9.92 6.61 -19.59
C ARG A 116 -9.07 6.54 -20.86
N PHE A 117 -9.57 7.11 -21.95
CA PHE A 117 -8.84 7.23 -23.22
C PHE A 117 -7.99 8.49 -23.31
N SER A 118 -8.35 9.56 -22.58
CA SER A 118 -7.56 10.80 -22.50
C SER A 118 -6.18 10.62 -21.85
N ARG A 119 -5.94 9.46 -21.21
CA ARG A 119 -4.64 9.05 -20.66
C ARG A 119 -3.86 8.10 -21.59
N MET A 120 -4.46 7.69 -22.70
CA MET A 120 -3.84 6.84 -23.72
C MET A 120 -3.34 7.72 -24.86
N SER A 121 -2.42 7.22 -25.68
CA SER A 121 -2.10 7.89 -26.94
C SER A 121 -3.34 7.96 -27.84
N PRO A 122 -3.48 8.99 -28.69
CA PRO A 122 -4.57 9.08 -29.66
C PRO A 122 -4.80 7.79 -30.44
N ASP A 123 -3.72 7.11 -30.83
CA ASP A 123 -3.77 5.84 -31.59
C ASP A 123 -4.39 4.69 -30.79
N ALA A 124 -4.04 4.57 -29.50
CA ALA A 124 -4.55 3.51 -28.65
C ALA A 124 -6.02 3.74 -28.26
N ALA A 125 -6.42 5.01 -28.08
CA ALA A 125 -7.81 5.39 -27.90
C ALA A 125 -8.65 5.06 -29.15
N GLN A 126 -8.13 5.37 -30.33
CA GLN A 126 -8.76 5.06 -31.61
C GLN A 126 -8.97 3.56 -31.80
N ALA A 127 -7.98 2.72 -31.47
CA ALA A 127 -8.08 1.27 -31.60
C ALA A 127 -9.25 0.68 -30.79
N HIS A 128 -9.44 1.14 -29.55
CA HIS A 128 -10.56 0.71 -28.71
C HIS A 128 -11.91 1.22 -29.22
N PHE A 129 -11.94 2.42 -29.77
CA PHE A 129 -13.15 3.00 -30.33
C PHE A 129 -13.61 2.23 -31.58
N ASN A 130 -12.67 1.94 -32.48
CA ASN A 130 -12.91 1.10 -33.65
C ASN A 130 -13.37 -0.30 -33.23
N LYS A 131 -12.83 -0.85 -32.14
CA LYS A 131 -13.28 -2.14 -31.62
C LYS A 131 -14.76 -2.13 -31.22
N ILE A 132 -15.27 -1.02 -30.68
CA ILE A 132 -16.68 -0.87 -30.28
C ILE A 132 -17.55 -0.64 -31.53
N LEU A 133 -17.18 0.28 -32.40
CA LEU A 133 -17.93 0.57 -33.63
C LEU A 133 -17.98 -0.62 -34.60
N ASN A 134 -16.86 -1.34 -34.78
CA ASN A 134 -16.81 -2.50 -35.67
C ASN A 134 -17.72 -3.65 -35.20
N ARG A 135 -18.06 -3.68 -33.90
CA ARG A 135 -19.00 -4.65 -33.34
C ARG A 135 -20.46 -4.28 -33.59
N GLY A 136 -20.75 -3.09 -34.11
CA GLY A 136 -22.09 -2.63 -34.48
C GLY A 136 -22.76 -1.70 -33.46
N PHE A 137 -22.04 -1.24 -32.42
CA PHE A 137 -22.58 -0.33 -31.41
C PHE A 137 -22.44 1.14 -31.82
N LYS A 138 -23.37 1.98 -31.37
CA LYS A 138 -23.30 3.43 -31.51
C LYS A 138 -22.67 4.07 -30.28
N ILE A 139 -21.75 5.01 -30.48
CA ILE A 139 -21.10 5.75 -29.39
C ILE A 139 -21.59 7.19 -29.39
N VAL A 140 -21.91 7.74 -28.22
CA VAL A 140 -22.36 9.13 -28.08
C VAL A 140 -21.49 9.85 -27.06
N THR A 141 -21.06 11.06 -27.39
CA THR A 141 -20.44 12.00 -26.44
C THR A 141 -21.45 13.04 -25.97
N THR A 142 -21.74 13.11 -24.68
CA THR A 142 -22.73 14.05 -24.12
C THR A 142 -22.17 15.46 -23.84
N ILE A 143 -20.89 15.70 -24.17
CA ILE A 143 -20.29 17.04 -24.06
C ILE A 143 -20.68 17.94 -25.24
N ASP A 144 -20.77 17.35 -26.42
CA ASP A 144 -21.03 17.98 -27.72
C ASP A 144 -22.19 17.31 -28.47
N ASN A 145 -22.84 16.32 -27.86
CA ASN A 145 -23.97 15.54 -28.38
C ASN A 145 -23.67 14.88 -29.75
N GLN A 146 -22.42 14.49 -29.98
CA GLN A 146 -22.01 13.83 -31.22
C GLN A 146 -22.29 12.33 -31.15
N LEU A 147 -22.84 11.80 -32.24
CA LEU A 147 -23.10 10.38 -32.45
C LEU A 147 -22.04 9.84 -33.41
N TYR A 148 -21.43 8.73 -33.04
CA TYR A 148 -20.46 8.00 -33.84
C TYR A 148 -21.03 6.63 -34.20
N ASP A 149 -21.12 6.39 -35.50
CA ASP A 149 -21.62 5.16 -36.12
C ASP A 149 -20.55 4.63 -37.08
N ARG A 150 -20.52 3.30 -37.29
CA ARG A 150 -19.66 2.63 -38.26
C ARG A 150 -19.85 3.15 -39.69
N ARG A 151 -21.05 3.62 -40.03
CA ARG A 151 -21.38 4.09 -41.40
C ARG A 151 -20.97 5.53 -41.66
N ASP A 152 -20.66 6.30 -40.62
CA ASP A 152 -20.35 7.72 -40.75
C ASP A 152 -18.86 7.95 -41.06
N LYS A 153 -18.56 8.79 -42.06
CA LYS A 153 -17.18 9.17 -42.44
C LYS A 153 -16.56 10.15 -41.45
N GLY A 154 -17.23 10.44 -40.33
CA GLY A 154 -16.82 11.34 -39.25
C GLY A 154 -15.59 10.94 -38.42
N MET A 155 -14.68 10.12 -38.96
CA MET A 155 -13.39 9.77 -38.31
C MET A 155 -12.58 11.01 -37.93
N SER A 156 -12.64 12.08 -38.72
CA SER A 156 -11.99 13.37 -38.42
C SER A 156 -12.60 14.04 -37.19
N ASN A 157 -13.94 14.04 -37.04
CA ASN A 157 -14.64 14.65 -35.90
C ASN A 157 -14.39 13.88 -34.59
N MET A 158 -14.26 12.55 -34.69
CA MET A 158 -13.86 11.70 -33.58
C MET A 158 -12.42 12.04 -33.13
N LEU A 159 -11.48 12.15 -34.07
CA LEU A 159 -10.10 12.52 -33.77
C LEU A 159 -10.02 13.92 -33.15
N ILE A 160 -10.77 14.89 -33.67
CA ILE A 160 -10.86 16.26 -33.11
C ILE A 160 -11.38 16.23 -31.66
N SER A 161 -12.35 15.38 -31.36
CA SER A 161 -12.93 15.26 -30.02
C SER A 161 -11.94 14.62 -29.04
N ILE A 162 -11.20 13.59 -29.48
CA ILE A 162 -10.11 12.98 -28.69
C ILE A 162 -8.99 14.00 -28.44
N ILE A 163 -8.59 14.77 -29.47
CA ILE A 163 -7.55 15.81 -29.36
C ILE A 163 -7.98 16.91 -28.38
N LYS A 164 -9.22 17.43 -28.48
CA LYS A 164 -9.75 18.44 -27.55
C LYS A 164 -9.79 17.95 -26.09
N MET A 165 -9.92 16.65 -25.87
CA MET A 165 -9.92 16.06 -24.52
C MET A 165 -8.51 15.77 -24.00
N THR A 166 -7.55 15.44 -24.87
CA THR A 166 -6.14 15.26 -24.49
C THR A 166 -5.44 16.59 -24.26
N THR A 167 -5.79 17.67 -24.97
CA THR A 167 -5.22 19.01 -24.75
C THR A 167 -5.48 19.52 -23.34
N ALA A 168 -6.69 19.35 -22.79
CA ALA A 168 -6.99 19.76 -21.41
C ALA A 168 -6.12 19.03 -20.35
N TRP A 169 -5.77 17.76 -20.62
CA TRP A 169 -4.86 16.98 -19.79
C TRP A 169 -3.40 17.40 -19.98
N GLN A 170 -2.96 17.56 -21.23
CA GLN A 170 -1.63 18.05 -21.56
C GLN A 170 -1.40 19.44 -20.98
N GLU A 171 -2.36 20.35 -21.05
CA GLU A 171 -2.29 21.67 -20.40
C GLU A 171 -2.12 21.57 -18.89
N SER A 172 -2.82 20.64 -18.24
CA SER A 172 -2.68 20.41 -16.80
C SER A 172 -1.31 19.86 -16.43
N LEU A 173 -0.79 18.92 -17.23
CA LEU A 173 0.55 18.34 -17.08
C LEU A 173 1.63 19.40 -17.34
N ASN A 174 1.50 20.15 -18.44
CA ASN A 174 2.39 21.24 -18.81
C ASN A 174 2.40 22.34 -17.74
N LYS A 175 1.23 22.74 -17.19
CA LYS A 175 1.16 23.65 -16.03
C LYS A 175 1.99 23.14 -14.85
N SER A 176 1.93 21.83 -14.55
CA SER A 176 2.73 21.26 -13.46
C SER A 176 4.24 21.28 -13.74
N ILE A 177 4.65 21.06 -15.00
CA ILE A 177 6.04 21.16 -15.44
C ILE A 177 6.51 22.61 -15.33
N TYR A 178 5.75 23.56 -15.86
CA TYR A 178 6.07 25.00 -15.81
C TYR A 178 6.16 25.53 -14.37
N ILE A 179 5.26 25.11 -13.48
CA ILE A 179 5.32 25.49 -12.06
C ILE A 179 6.60 24.95 -11.41
N THR A 180 6.97 23.71 -11.72
CA THR A 180 8.17 23.07 -11.17
C THR A 180 9.44 23.75 -11.67
N ASP A 181 9.52 24.01 -12.98
CA ASP A 181 10.66 24.68 -13.61
C ASP A 181 10.79 26.14 -13.13
N ALA A 182 9.69 26.89 -13.05
CA ALA A 182 9.69 28.24 -12.49
C ALA A 182 10.17 28.25 -11.03
N LEU A 183 9.75 27.27 -10.21
CA LEU A 183 10.22 27.13 -8.83
C LEU A 183 11.72 26.79 -8.77
N SER A 184 12.22 25.93 -9.66
CA SER A 184 13.65 25.59 -9.75
C SER A 184 14.48 26.83 -10.11
N ARG A 185 14.04 27.61 -11.09
CA ARG A 185 14.65 28.90 -11.45
C ARG A 185 14.71 29.87 -10.27
N LYS A 186 13.59 30.07 -9.56
CA LYS A 186 13.55 30.94 -8.37
C LYS A 186 14.46 30.45 -7.24
N LYS A 187 14.65 29.13 -7.05
CA LYS A 187 15.61 28.61 -6.06
C LYS A 187 17.05 28.96 -6.40
N LYS A 188 17.44 28.92 -7.68
CA LYS A 188 18.78 29.33 -8.12
C LYS A 188 19.03 30.81 -7.87
N VAL A 189 18.02 31.65 -8.12
CA VAL A 189 18.08 33.08 -7.79
C VAL A 189 18.28 33.28 -6.29
N ILE A 190 17.52 32.58 -5.45
CA ILE A 190 17.68 32.67 -3.99
C ILE A 190 19.07 32.19 -3.53
N GLU A 191 19.61 31.12 -4.11
CA GLU A 191 20.99 30.68 -3.82
C GLU A 191 21.99 31.81 -4.09
N TYR A 192 21.86 32.47 -5.24
CA TYR A 192 22.69 33.61 -5.59
C TYR A 192 22.54 34.77 -4.60
N LEU A 193 21.31 35.18 -4.26
CA LEU A 193 21.07 36.31 -3.37
C LEU A 193 21.63 36.10 -1.95
N TYR A 194 21.60 34.88 -1.43
CA TYR A 194 22.04 34.62 -0.04
C TYR A 194 23.50 34.19 0.07
N ASN A 195 24.02 33.42 -0.89
CA ASN A 195 25.33 32.77 -0.75
C ASN A 195 26.42 33.36 -1.64
N HIS A 196 26.08 34.13 -2.69
CA HIS A 196 27.09 34.75 -3.54
C HIS A 196 27.83 35.87 -2.80
N ALA A 197 29.16 35.95 -2.93
CA ALA A 197 30.01 36.87 -2.17
C ALA A 197 29.59 38.36 -2.32
N SER A 198 29.07 38.76 -3.48
CA SER A 198 28.62 40.13 -3.75
C SER A 198 27.27 40.52 -3.10
N GLN A 199 26.43 39.52 -2.76
CA GLN A 199 25.06 39.73 -2.26
C GLN A 199 24.83 39.23 -0.83
N LYS A 200 25.73 38.38 -0.32
CA LYS A 200 25.64 37.78 1.02
C LYS A 200 25.38 38.85 2.09
N GLY A 201 24.32 38.65 2.87
CA GLY A 201 23.92 39.52 3.99
C GLY A 201 23.03 40.72 3.64
N LYS A 202 22.89 41.08 2.35
CA LYS A 202 22.02 42.19 1.90
C LYS A 202 20.53 41.83 1.91
N HIS A 203 20.23 40.56 1.71
CA HIS A 203 18.87 40.03 1.59
C HIS A 203 18.52 39.23 2.84
N LYS A 204 17.36 39.50 3.44
CA LYS A 204 16.87 38.81 4.64
C LYS A 204 15.36 38.57 4.53
N HIS A 205 14.91 37.42 5.03
CA HIS A 205 13.48 37.08 5.18
C HIS A 205 12.67 37.07 3.87
N ILE A 206 13.35 36.87 2.74
CA ILE A 206 12.75 36.84 1.40
C ILE A 206 13.04 35.49 0.74
N GLY A 207 12.03 34.88 0.15
CA GLY A 207 12.20 33.58 -0.48
C GLY A 207 11.01 33.04 -1.27
N VAL A 208 11.00 31.72 -1.42
CA VAL A 208 10.01 30.94 -2.14
C VAL A 208 9.25 30.05 -1.16
N VAL A 209 7.94 29.89 -1.38
CA VAL A 209 7.09 29.05 -0.51
C VAL A 209 7.62 27.61 -0.50
N GLN A 210 7.92 27.10 0.70
CA GLN A 210 8.29 25.71 0.90
C GLN A 210 7.08 24.89 1.39
N PRO A 211 6.91 23.64 0.94
CA PRO A 211 5.88 22.74 1.46
C PRO A 211 5.99 22.49 2.98
N SER A 212 7.18 22.70 3.55
CA SER A 212 7.49 22.51 4.97
C SER A 212 7.76 23.83 5.70
N ILE A 213 7.06 24.90 5.34
CA ILE A 213 7.19 26.18 6.05
C ILE A 213 6.80 26.01 7.53
N PRO A 214 7.63 26.47 8.47
CA PRO A 214 7.26 26.51 9.88
C PRO A 214 5.97 27.28 10.12
N ARG A 215 5.17 26.82 11.09
CA ARG A 215 3.82 27.36 11.30
C ARG A 215 3.78 28.66 12.08
N TRP A 216 4.89 29.03 12.73
CA TRP A 216 5.07 30.31 13.41
C TRP A 216 5.53 31.43 12.47
N ILE A 217 5.50 31.20 11.16
CA ILE A 217 5.92 32.15 10.13
C ILE A 217 4.73 32.50 9.26
N ASP A 218 4.45 33.79 9.16
CA ASP A 218 3.48 34.38 8.25
C ASP A 218 4.17 34.78 6.95
N GLN A 219 3.41 34.82 5.84
CA GLN A 219 3.94 35.03 4.50
C GLN A 219 3.12 36.04 3.69
N GLU A 220 3.80 36.96 3.02
CA GLU A 220 3.18 37.99 2.18
C GLU A 220 3.80 37.98 0.78
N SER A 221 2.98 38.20 -0.26
CA SER A 221 3.48 38.34 -1.63
C SER A 221 4.18 39.68 -1.81
N ILE A 222 5.41 39.68 -2.29
CA ILE A 222 6.13 40.91 -2.65
C ILE A 222 6.71 40.81 -4.06
N THR A 223 6.77 41.95 -4.73
CA THR A 223 7.60 42.14 -5.93
C THR A 223 8.97 42.60 -5.47
N TYR A 224 10.04 41.99 -5.99
CA TYR A 224 11.41 42.24 -5.53
C TYR A 224 12.33 42.47 -6.72
N ASP A 225 13.02 43.61 -6.70
CA ASP A 225 14.03 43.96 -7.69
C ASP A 225 15.40 43.51 -7.20
N TYR A 226 16.13 42.79 -8.04
CA TYR A 226 17.48 42.32 -7.74
C TYR A 226 18.38 42.38 -8.96
N THR A 227 19.69 42.45 -8.72
CA THR A 227 20.70 42.39 -9.78
C THR A 227 21.10 40.94 -9.98
N ASP A 228 20.96 40.42 -11.20
CA ASP A 228 21.30 39.03 -11.54
C ASP A 228 22.83 38.83 -11.63
N VAL A 229 23.27 37.57 -11.78
CA VAL A 229 24.68 37.17 -11.97
C VAL A 229 25.36 37.99 -13.08
N ASN A 230 24.59 38.35 -14.12
CA ASN A 230 25.07 39.10 -15.29
C ASN A 230 25.01 40.64 -15.12
N GLY A 231 24.70 41.16 -13.93
CA GLY A 231 24.64 42.60 -13.67
C GLY A 231 23.36 43.31 -14.14
N SER A 232 22.42 42.59 -14.77
CA SER A 232 21.13 43.16 -15.19
C SER A 232 20.14 43.24 -14.04
N LYS A 233 19.38 44.35 -13.93
CA LYS A 233 18.27 44.47 -12.99
C LYS A 233 17.10 43.60 -13.46
N ARG A 234 16.59 42.75 -12.57
CA ARG A 234 15.43 41.89 -12.79
C ARG A 234 14.41 42.05 -11.68
N THR A 235 13.14 41.88 -12.03
CA THR A 235 12.01 41.98 -11.11
C THR A 235 11.32 40.63 -11.05
N ASP A 236 11.25 40.04 -9.85
CA ASP A 236 10.60 38.75 -9.61
C ASP A 236 9.61 38.82 -8.44
N THR A 237 8.68 37.85 -8.43
CA THR A 237 7.71 37.70 -7.34
C THR A 237 8.21 36.72 -6.29
N PHE A 238 8.43 37.20 -5.07
CA PHE A 238 8.85 36.39 -3.91
C PHE A 238 7.86 36.51 -2.75
N LYS A 239 8.18 35.81 -1.66
CA LYS A 239 7.49 35.91 -0.38
C LYS A 239 8.38 36.58 0.64
N LYS A 240 7.80 37.53 1.38
CA LYS A 240 8.38 38.06 2.61
C LYS A 240 7.85 37.25 3.79
N PHE A 241 8.74 36.91 4.71
CA PHE A 241 8.43 36.12 5.90
C PHE A 241 8.46 36.99 7.16
N SER A 242 7.44 36.87 8.00
CA SER A 242 7.31 37.55 9.30
C SER A 242 6.98 36.54 10.40
N LEU A 243 7.21 36.91 11.67
CA LEU A 243 6.87 36.03 12.80
C LEU A 243 5.42 36.20 13.21
N ASN A 244 4.75 35.07 13.41
CA ASN A 244 3.48 35.04 14.11
C ASN A 244 3.73 35.13 15.62
N SER A 245 3.40 36.27 16.24
CA SER A 245 3.73 36.56 17.65
C SER A 245 3.31 35.43 18.61
N HIS A 246 2.04 35.01 18.54
CA HIS A 246 1.49 34.00 19.45
C HIS A 246 2.16 32.62 19.28
N LYS A 247 2.35 32.16 18.05
CA LYS A 247 2.98 30.85 17.80
C LYS A 247 4.48 30.87 18.08
N ALA A 248 5.15 32.00 17.87
CA ALA A 248 6.55 32.18 18.22
C ALA A 248 6.77 32.10 19.74
N GLU A 249 5.85 32.66 20.54
CA GLU A 249 5.88 32.54 22.00
C GLU A 249 5.78 31.08 22.48
N ILE A 250 4.91 30.28 21.86
CA ILE A 250 4.81 28.83 22.15
C ILE A 250 6.15 28.13 21.86
N VAL A 251 6.83 28.47 20.76
CA VAL A 251 8.14 27.92 20.43
C VAL A 251 9.18 28.34 21.48
N ARG A 252 9.22 29.62 21.89
CA ARG A 252 10.13 30.07 22.97
C ARG A 252 9.89 29.30 24.26
N LYS A 253 8.63 29.16 24.68
CA LYS A 253 8.23 28.36 25.86
C LYS A 253 8.71 26.90 25.75
N ILE A 254 8.67 26.29 24.55
CA ILE A 254 9.21 24.94 24.32
C ILE A 254 10.72 24.88 24.59
N PHE A 255 11.48 25.89 24.14
CA PHE A 255 12.92 25.99 24.39
C PHE A 255 13.21 26.21 25.87
N ASP A 256 12.47 27.08 26.55
CA ASP A 256 12.64 27.33 27.99
C ASP A 256 12.41 26.05 28.82
N LEU A 257 11.35 25.31 28.51
CA LEU A 257 11.08 24.03 29.17
C LEU A 257 12.17 22.99 28.88
N LYS A 258 12.76 23.01 27.68
CA LYS A 258 13.87 22.12 27.33
C LYS A 258 15.15 22.48 28.09
N ILE A 259 15.45 23.77 28.23
CA ILE A 259 16.59 24.30 29.00
C ILE A 259 16.42 24.01 30.49
N ALA A 260 15.19 24.08 31.00
CA ALA A 260 14.84 23.65 32.36
C ALA A 260 14.98 22.13 32.60
N GLY A 261 15.45 21.36 31.61
CA GLY A 261 15.77 19.94 31.75
C GLY A 261 14.60 19.00 31.48
N LEU A 262 13.45 19.49 30.99
CA LEU A 262 12.34 18.59 30.65
C LEU A 262 12.66 17.83 29.34
N GLY A 263 12.46 16.51 29.37
CA GLY A 263 12.49 15.68 28.17
C GLY A 263 11.29 15.94 27.25
N TYR A 264 11.40 15.60 25.96
CA TYR A 264 10.37 15.88 24.94
C TYR A 264 8.96 15.41 25.35
N THR A 265 8.85 14.24 25.98
CA THR A 265 7.57 13.70 26.47
C THR A 265 6.97 14.54 27.59
N ARG A 266 7.78 15.02 28.54
CA ARG A 266 7.33 15.88 29.63
C ARG A 266 6.91 17.26 29.12
N ILE A 267 7.62 17.79 28.13
CA ILE A 267 7.22 19.03 27.44
C ILE A 267 5.85 18.86 26.80
N CYS A 268 5.61 17.76 26.07
CA CYS A 268 4.29 17.50 25.47
C CYS A 268 3.19 17.39 26.52
N GLN A 269 3.43 16.66 27.62
CA GLN A 269 2.48 16.54 28.73
C GLN A 269 2.14 17.91 29.31
N LYS A 270 3.15 18.76 29.56
CA LYS A 270 2.94 20.12 30.06
C LYS A 270 2.12 20.97 29.09
N LEU A 271 2.49 21.02 27.80
CA LEU A 271 1.73 21.78 26.81
C LEU A 271 0.28 21.30 26.68
N ASN A 272 0.07 19.98 26.72
CA ASN A 272 -1.28 19.40 26.65
C ASN A 272 -2.11 19.67 27.90
N ASN A 273 -1.49 19.70 29.09
CA ASN A 273 -2.15 20.02 30.35
C ASN A 273 -2.46 21.52 30.45
N ASP A 274 -1.56 22.37 29.96
CA ASP A 274 -1.72 23.82 29.87
C ASP A 274 -2.77 24.23 28.81
N GLY A 275 -3.36 23.27 28.07
CA GLY A 275 -4.35 23.54 27.04
C GLY A 275 -3.80 24.22 25.77
N VAL A 276 -2.47 24.19 25.56
CA VAL A 276 -1.83 24.85 24.41
C VAL A 276 -2.21 24.12 23.12
N GLU A 277 -2.89 24.83 22.22
CA GLU A 277 -3.26 24.27 20.93
C GLU A 277 -2.04 23.87 20.10
N VAL A 278 -2.16 22.75 19.39
CA VAL A 278 -1.14 22.37 18.41
C VAL A 278 -1.24 23.22 17.15
N PHE A 279 -0.12 23.40 16.48
CA PHE A 279 -0.10 24.06 15.17
C PHE A 279 -0.91 23.26 14.14
N GLU A 280 -1.77 23.95 13.39
CA GLU A 280 -2.69 23.35 12.41
C GLU A 280 -1.93 22.57 11.31
N GLN A 281 -2.43 21.37 10.98
CA GLN A 281 -1.83 20.48 9.99
C GLN A 281 -2.51 20.55 8.62
N GLY A 282 -2.41 21.68 7.91
CA GLY A 282 -2.79 21.77 6.48
C GLY A 282 -4.18 21.19 6.13
N ARG A 283 -4.31 20.54 4.97
CA ARG A 283 -5.57 19.95 4.47
C ARG A 283 -6.03 18.66 5.20
N PHE A 284 -5.34 18.22 6.26
CA PHE A 284 -5.62 16.97 6.97
C PHE A 284 -6.03 17.23 8.42
N LYS A 285 -6.66 16.24 9.08
CA LYS A 285 -7.22 16.33 10.45
C LYS A 285 -6.30 17.15 11.38
N LYS A 286 -6.87 18.17 12.07
CA LYS A 286 -6.19 18.88 13.17
C LYS A 286 -5.74 17.83 14.20
N ALA A 287 -4.43 17.75 14.44
CA ALA A 287 -3.95 16.92 15.53
C ALA A 287 -4.58 17.44 16.83
N LYS A 288 -5.04 16.55 17.71
CA LYS A 288 -5.73 16.99 18.93
C LYS A 288 -4.76 17.43 20.03
N LYS A 289 -3.52 16.91 20.02
CA LYS A 289 -2.52 17.08 21.10
C LYS A 289 -1.08 17.05 20.60
N TRP A 290 -0.17 17.63 21.38
CA TRP A 290 1.27 17.66 21.13
C TRP A 290 1.88 16.26 21.22
N HIS A 291 2.73 15.95 20.23
CA HIS A 291 3.44 14.67 20.14
C HIS A 291 4.96 14.89 20.29
N PRO A 292 5.72 13.99 20.95
CA PRO A 292 7.16 14.17 21.19
C PRO A 292 7.98 14.44 19.93
N TYR A 293 7.63 13.76 18.82
CA TYR A 293 8.29 13.97 17.53
C TYR A 293 8.08 15.39 16.97
N ALA A 294 6.91 15.99 17.18
CA ALA A 294 6.64 17.36 16.74
C ALA A 294 7.50 18.37 17.52
N VAL A 295 7.55 18.23 18.85
CA VAL A 295 8.39 19.05 19.73
C VAL A 295 9.88 18.86 19.41
N GLN A 296 10.32 17.62 19.19
CA GLN A 296 11.69 17.31 18.78
C GLN A 296 12.04 17.99 17.45
N ASN A 297 11.16 17.93 16.45
CA ASN A 297 11.40 18.58 15.16
C ASN A 297 11.50 20.11 15.28
N ILE A 298 10.76 20.74 16.19
CA ILE A 298 10.88 22.17 16.47
C ILE A 298 12.26 22.46 17.08
N ILE A 299 12.63 21.77 18.16
CA ILE A 299 13.89 22.01 18.89
C ILE A 299 15.13 21.73 18.04
N THR A 300 15.05 20.75 17.13
CA THR A 300 16.20 20.30 16.33
C THR A 300 16.31 20.98 14.97
N SER A 301 15.31 21.75 14.53
CA SER A 301 15.33 22.34 13.20
C SER A 301 16.04 23.68 13.20
N ASP A 302 17.05 23.84 12.33
CA ASP A 302 17.75 25.11 12.06
C ASP A 302 16.82 26.27 11.63
N LYS A 303 15.57 25.97 11.26
CA LYS A 303 14.56 26.98 10.89
C LYS A 303 14.17 27.88 12.06
N VAL A 304 14.37 27.46 13.30
CA VAL A 304 14.14 28.29 14.50
C VAL A 304 15.14 29.44 14.60
N LEU A 305 16.35 29.25 14.07
CA LEU A 305 17.38 30.28 13.91
C LEU A 305 17.22 31.09 12.62
N GLY A 306 16.18 30.80 11.84
CA GLY A 306 15.94 31.45 10.57
C GLY A 306 16.67 30.82 9.39
N HIS A 307 17.35 29.68 9.55
CA HIS A 307 18.16 29.07 8.49
C HIS A 307 17.41 27.95 7.75
N ILE A 308 17.67 27.81 6.45
CA ILE A 308 17.10 26.71 5.67
C ILE A 308 18.03 26.23 4.55
N THR A 309 17.89 24.96 4.19
CA THR A 309 18.40 24.40 2.94
C THR A 309 17.22 24.01 2.06
N LEU A 310 17.14 24.56 0.85
CA LEU A 310 16.07 24.25 -0.10
C LEU A 310 16.36 22.91 -0.76
N LYS A 311 15.30 22.11 -0.91
CA LYS A 311 15.36 20.76 -1.47
C LYS A 311 14.55 20.67 -2.76
N GLU A 312 14.96 19.78 -3.65
CA GLU A 312 14.25 19.46 -4.88
C GLU A 312 14.06 17.96 -5.01
N MET A 313 12.96 17.56 -5.66
CA MET A 313 12.66 16.15 -5.92
C MET A 313 13.36 15.75 -7.21
N VAL A 314 14.39 14.93 -7.10
CA VAL A 314 15.13 14.37 -8.24
C VAL A 314 14.72 12.91 -8.39
N THR A 315 14.53 12.45 -9.62
CA THR A 315 14.30 11.03 -9.91
C THR A 315 15.65 10.38 -10.11
N GLU A 316 15.98 9.42 -9.26
CA GLU A 316 17.23 8.65 -9.31
C GLU A 316 16.92 7.19 -9.60
N GLU A 317 17.76 6.56 -10.41
CA GLU A 317 17.72 5.12 -10.68
C GLU A 317 18.47 4.37 -9.57
N TYR A 318 17.94 3.22 -9.15
CA TYR A 318 18.58 2.35 -8.17
C TYR A 318 18.37 0.88 -8.54
N HIS A 319 19.38 0.07 -8.24
CA HIS A 319 19.33 -1.37 -8.44
C HIS A 319 18.59 -2.06 -7.28
N CYS A 320 17.51 -2.77 -7.57
CA CYS A 320 16.74 -3.50 -6.57
C CYS A 320 17.31 -4.90 -6.39
N LYS A 321 18.06 -5.14 -5.30
CA LYS A 321 18.67 -6.46 -5.01
C LYS A 321 17.66 -7.62 -4.88
N GLU A 322 16.40 -7.33 -4.54
CA GLU A 322 15.35 -8.37 -4.38
C GLU A 322 14.80 -8.86 -5.72
N THR A 323 14.82 -8.04 -6.77
CA THR A 323 14.23 -8.35 -8.09
C THR A 323 15.22 -8.30 -9.24
N ASP A 324 16.49 -7.91 -8.98
CA ASP A 324 17.56 -7.74 -9.97
C ASP A 324 17.17 -6.81 -11.14
N GLU A 325 16.41 -5.75 -10.82
CA GLU A 325 15.90 -4.79 -11.80
C GLU A 325 16.32 -3.35 -11.41
N ILE A 326 16.59 -2.52 -12.43
CA ILE A 326 16.77 -1.07 -12.25
C ILE A 326 15.40 -0.43 -12.08
N LYS A 327 15.19 0.22 -10.93
CA LYS A 327 13.95 0.92 -10.59
C LYS A 327 14.22 2.39 -10.36
N THR A 328 13.24 3.24 -10.64
CA THR A 328 13.34 4.68 -10.37
C THR A 328 12.72 5.02 -9.02
N LYS A 329 13.36 5.91 -8.25
CA LYS A 329 12.83 6.47 -7.01
C LYS A 329 12.97 7.98 -7.01
N LYS A 330 12.00 8.67 -6.41
CA LYS A 330 12.09 10.12 -6.20
C LYS A 330 12.75 10.41 -4.86
N VAL A 331 13.89 11.11 -4.88
CA VAL A 331 14.67 11.46 -3.70
C VAL A 331 14.70 12.99 -3.55
N LYS A 332 14.69 13.47 -2.30
CA LYS A 332 14.88 14.90 -2.00
C LYS A 332 16.36 15.20 -1.94
N LYS A 333 16.89 15.95 -2.90
CA LYS A 333 18.28 16.42 -2.92
C LYS A 333 18.35 17.88 -2.50
N GLU A 334 19.40 18.24 -1.77
CA GLU A 334 19.68 19.63 -1.38
C GLU A 334 20.24 20.39 -2.59
N VAL A 335 19.65 21.55 -2.90
CA VAL A 335 19.99 22.34 -4.09
C VAL A 335 20.78 23.59 -3.72
N THR A 336 20.45 24.18 -2.57
CA THR A 336 21.12 25.38 -2.06
C THR A 336 22.11 25.01 -0.98
N SER A 337 23.12 25.86 -0.78
CA SER A 337 23.87 25.85 0.47
C SER A 337 22.98 26.38 1.62
N LYS A 338 23.48 26.39 2.86
CA LYS A 338 22.72 26.87 4.02
C LYS A 338 22.39 28.35 3.84
N LEU A 339 21.10 28.68 3.71
CA LEU A 339 20.61 30.05 3.59
C LEU A 339 20.39 30.63 4.99
N GLU A 340 21.26 31.55 5.40
CA GLU A 340 21.17 32.25 6.69
C GLU A 340 20.11 33.36 6.66
N ASN A 341 19.44 33.62 7.78
CA ASN A 341 18.39 34.66 7.92
C ASN A 341 17.27 34.59 6.86
N TYR A 342 17.03 33.41 6.28
CA TYR A 342 15.96 33.17 5.32
C TYR A 342 14.57 33.33 5.92
N TYR A 343 14.41 32.92 7.17
CA TYR A 343 13.25 33.22 7.99
C TYR A 343 13.67 34.13 9.16
N PRO A 344 12.74 34.88 9.75
CA PRO A 344 12.99 35.52 11.03
C PRO A 344 13.30 34.47 12.12
N ALA A 345 14.33 34.71 12.93
CA ALA A 345 14.69 33.84 14.03
C ALA A 345 13.69 33.98 15.18
N VAL A 346 13.26 32.86 15.76
CA VAL A 346 12.35 32.84 16.93
C VAL A 346 13.13 32.81 18.24
N VAL A 347 14.27 32.14 18.21
CA VAL A 347 15.20 31.96 19.33
C VAL A 347 16.60 32.30 18.87
N ASP A 348 17.44 32.73 19.82
CA ASP A 348 18.83 33.05 19.56
C ASP A 348 19.70 31.79 19.45
N GLU A 349 20.87 31.94 18.84
CA GLU A 349 21.83 30.85 18.67
C GLU A 349 22.28 30.26 20.01
N GLU A 350 22.42 31.10 21.03
CA GLU A 350 22.75 30.66 22.38
C GLU A 350 21.67 29.77 22.99
N VAL A 351 20.40 30.19 22.93
CA VAL A 351 19.24 29.42 23.41
C VAL A 351 19.13 28.09 22.67
N PHE A 352 19.32 28.11 21.35
CA PHE A 352 19.32 26.89 20.53
C PHE A 352 20.45 25.93 20.90
N ARG A 353 21.65 26.47 21.13
CA ARG A 353 22.81 25.70 21.59
C ARG A 353 22.52 25.07 22.95
N LEU A 354 22.06 25.87 23.92
CA LEU A 354 21.71 25.45 25.28
C LEU A 354 20.69 24.30 25.29
N ALA A 355 19.60 24.44 24.53
CA ALA A 355 18.57 23.40 24.42
C ALA A 355 19.08 22.08 23.79
N ASN A 356 20.14 22.16 22.98
CA ASN A 356 20.73 21.03 22.26
C ASN A 356 22.13 20.63 22.78
N VAL A 357 22.59 21.12 23.94
CA VAL A 357 23.95 20.86 24.48
C VAL A 357 24.30 19.37 24.48
N LEU A 358 23.39 18.52 24.98
CA LEU A 358 23.60 17.07 25.03
C LEU A 358 23.81 16.47 23.64
N LYS A 359 23.14 16.99 22.61
CA LYS A 359 23.29 16.53 21.21
C LYS A 359 24.65 16.93 20.63
N PHE A 360 25.21 18.05 21.06
CA PHE A 360 26.53 18.53 20.63
C PHE A 360 27.68 17.88 21.40
N GLN A 361 27.45 17.49 22.66
CA GLN A 361 28.44 16.81 23.51
C GLN A 361 28.52 15.29 23.26
N GLU A 362 27.44 14.66 22.80
CA GLU A 362 27.47 13.26 22.38
C GLU A 362 28.31 13.11 21.08
N LYS A 363 29.55 12.61 21.21
CA LYS A 363 30.19 11.87 20.11
C LYS A 363 29.32 10.65 19.86
N LYS A 364 28.38 10.76 18.92
CA LYS A 364 27.65 9.58 18.46
C LYS A 364 28.68 8.57 17.99
N GLY A 365 28.85 7.47 18.72
CA GLY A 365 29.29 6.23 18.10
C GLY A 365 28.42 6.04 16.85
N LYS A 366 29.00 5.54 15.75
CA LYS A 366 28.24 5.25 14.52
C LYS A 366 26.89 4.67 14.96
N PRO A 367 25.75 5.31 14.63
CA PRO A 367 24.48 4.67 14.90
C PRO A 367 24.62 3.28 14.28
N LEU A 368 24.46 2.24 15.08
CA LEU A 368 24.41 0.88 14.56
C LEU A 368 23.17 0.85 13.65
N GLY A 369 23.32 1.26 12.39
CA GLY A 369 22.25 1.57 11.44
C GLY A 369 21.05 2.29 12.05
N ARG A 370 19.93 2.27 11.32
CA ARG A 370 18.70 1.85 11.98
C ARG A 370 18.84 0.34 12.15
N ILE A 371 19.35 -0.19 13.27
CA ILE A 371 19.04 -1.59 13.60
C ILE A 371 17.52 -1.67 13.70
N GLY A 372 16.88 -2.36 12.75
CA GLY A 372 15.44 -2.61 12.77
C GLY A 372 14.72 -2.17 11.50
N GLU A 373 15.05 -2.78 10.37
CA GLU A 373 14.03 -3.02 9.34
C GLU A 373 13.08 -4.13 9.84
N ARG A 374 12.30 -3.78 10.87
CA ARG A 374 11.21 -4.53 11.54
C ARG A 374 11.59 -5.84 12.25
N THR A 375 12.08 -5.71 13.49
CA THR A 375 11.97 -6.78 14.49
C THR A 375 10.53 -6.99 14.99
N ASN A 376 9.67 -5.96 14.86
CA ASN A 376 8.27 -6.01 15.26
C ASN A 376 7.40 -6.61 14.14
N ILE A 377 6.88 -7.82 14.36
CA ILE A 377 6.01 -8.56 13.43
C ILE A 377 4.58 -8.02 13.41
N PHE A 378 4.21 -7.18 14.39
CA PHE A 378 2.88 -6.58 14.54
C PHE A 378 2.82 -5.09 14.17
N ALA A 379 3.85 -4.59 13.49
CA ALA A 379 3.89 -3.20 13.07
C ALA A 379 2.67 -2.86 12.18
N THR A 380 2.20 -1.62 12.30
CA THR A 380 1.17 -0.94 11.48
C THR A 380 -0.29 -1.37 11.61
N PHE A 381 -0.61 -2.62 11.98
CA PHE A 381 -2.01 -3.08 12.13
C PHE A 381 -2.45 -3.28 13.58
N MET A 382 -1.50 -3.36 14.52
CA MET A 382 -1.80 -3.46 15.95
C MET A 382 -2.06 -2.08 16.56
N SER A 383 -3.12 -2.00 17.37
CA SER A 383 -3.45 -0.81 18.14
C SER A 383 -3.57 -1.11 19.64
N CYS A 384 -3.36 -0.09 20.46
CA CYS A 384 -3.72 -0.16 21.88
C CYS A 384 -5.25 -0.17 21.99
N TYR A 385 -5.77 -0.76 23.07
CA TYR A 385 -7.17 -0.65 23.49
C TYR A 385 -7.73 0.78 23.33
N CYS A 386 -6.97 1.85 23.62
CA CYS A 386 -7.48 3.22 23.47
C CYS A 386 -7.60 3.71 22.01
N GLY A 387 -7.31 2.86 21.02
CA GLY A 387 -7.27 3.17 19.59
C GLY A 387 -6.00 3.88 19.14
N ALA A 388 -5.04 4.11 20.03
CA ALA A 388 -3.76 4.73 19.67
C ALA A 388 -2.76 3.71 19.13
N THR A 389 -1.81 4.20 18.33
CA THR A 389 -0.70 3.39 17.84
C THR A 389 0.28 3.04 18.96
N LEU A 390 0.85 1.83 18.89
CA LEU A 390 1.88 1.34 19.81
C LEU A 390 3.28 1.64 19.26
N GLN A 391 4.13 2.22 20.08
CA GLN A 391 5.53 2.47 19.78
C GLN A 391 6.39 1.31 20.27
N TYR A 392 7.13 0.69 19.35
CA TYR A 392 8.14 -0.31 19.67
C TYR A 392 9.44 0.33 20.16
N SER A 393 10.02 -0.24 21.21
CA SER A 393 11.30 0.19 21.78
C SER A 393 12.15 -1.03 22.13
N ARG A 394 13.45 -0.93 21.82
CA ARG A 394 14.45 -1.95 22.15
C ARG A 394 15.60 -1.29 22.88
N SER A 395 15.88 -1.71 24.10
CA SER A 395 16.94 -1.14 24.94
C SER A 395 17.83 -2.25 25.49
N GLN A 396 19.15 -2.09 25.39
CA GLN A 396 20.10 -3.02 25.99
C GLN A 396 20.12 -2.86 27.51
N ILE A 397 19.96 -3.98 28.22
CA ILE A 397 19.91 -4.03 29.69
C ILE A 397 21.32 -3.98 30.27
N ASN A 398 22.24 -4.78 29.72
CA ASN A 398 23.59 -4.95 30.24
C ASN A 398 24.64 -4.14 29.46
N LYS A 399 24.53 -2.81 29.51
CA LYS A 399 25.49 -1.90 28.83
C LYS A 399 26.93 -1.95 29.39
N ARG A 400 27.11 -2.48 30.61
CA ARG A 400 28.38 -2.43 31.37
C ARG A 400 28.99 -3.81 31.67
N SER A 401 28.49 -4.88 31.06
CA SER A 401 29.00 -6.25 31.29
C SER A 401 29.70 -6.82 30.06
N ASN A 402 30.75 -7.62 30.24
CA ASN A 402 31.36 -8.43 29.17
C ASN A 402 30.50 -9.60 28.67
N LYS A 403 29.29 -9.79 29.22
CA LYS A 403 28.34 -10.81 28.73
C LYS A 403 27.69 -10.38 27.42
N ALA A 404 27.22 -11.37 26.65
CA ALA A 404 26.45 -11.14 25.44
C ALA A 404 25.31 -10.12 25.68
N PRO A 405 25.04 -9.19 24.75
CA PRO A 405 24.08 -8.12 24.96
C PRO A 405 22.65 -8.67 25.09
N VAL A 406 22.01 -8.40 26.22
CA VAL A 406 20.61 -8.72 26.50
C VAL A 406 19.76 -7.50 26.22
N TYR A 407 18.71 -7.68 25.42
CA TYR A 407 17.80 -6.62 25.02
C TYR A 407 16.45 -6.77 25.70
N ARG A 408 15.91 -5.64 26.17
CA ARG A 408 14.51 -5.49 26.57
C ARG A 408 13.74 -4.96 25.36
N GLU A 409 12.69 -5.68 24.96
CA GLU A 409 11.81 -5.32 23.84
C GLU A 409 10.41 -5.03 24.38
N GLN A 410 9.93 -3.81 24.18
CA GLN A 410 8.67 -3.33 24.75
C GLN A 410 7.87 -2.51 23.77
N LEU A 411 6.55 -2.65 23.84
CA LEU A 411 5.59 -1.77 23.18
C LEU A 411 4.98 -0.81 24.22
N ARG A 412 4.77 0.44 23.82
CA ARG A 412 4.07 1.44 24.64
C ARG A 412 3.06 2.22 23.83
N CYS A 413 1.87 2.42 24.38
CA CYS A 413 0.85 3.26 23.77
C CYS A 413 1.29 4.72 23.65
N ASN A 414 1.13 5.32 22.47
CA ASN A 414 1.44 6.73 22.24
C ASN A 414 0.59 7.67 23.12
N ASN A 415 -0.70 7.36 23.32
CA ASN A 415 -1.55 8.13 24.25
C ASN A 415 -1.09 7.99 25.71
N ALA A 416 -0.78 6.78 26.20
CA ALA A 416 -0.24 6.58 27.55
C ALA A 416 1.11 7.26 27.76
N LEU A 417 1.97 7.28 26.74
CA LEU A 417 3.25 8.01 26.77
C LEU A 417 3.06 9.49 27.09
N VAL A 418 2.04 10.14 26.51
CA VAL A 418 1.72 11.55 26.74
C VAL A 418 0.60 11.77 27.77
N LYS A 419 0.22 10.74 28.54
CA LYS A 419 -0.88 10.78 29.53
C LYS A 419 -2.21 11.32 28.96
N ASN A 420 -2.55 10.90 27.75
CA ASN A 420 -3.75 11.33 27.04
C ASN A 420 -4.89 10.30 27.16
N GLY A 421 -5.55 10.25 28.33
CA GLY A 421 -6.74 9.41 28.54
C GLY A 421 -6.51 7.90 28.47
N CYS A 422 -5.25 7.47 28.40
CA CYS A 422 -4.86 6.06 28.44
C CYS A 422 -3.80 5.88 29.54
N PHE A 423 -3.97 4.84 30.35
CA PHE A 423 -3.15 4.53 31.51
C PHE A 423 -2.51 3.14 31.41
N ASP A 424 -2.45 2.58 30.20
CA ASP A 424 -1.84 1.29 29.94
C ASP A 424 -0.33 1.33 30.22
N ASP A 425 0.14 0.23 30.82
CA ASP A 425 1.54 -0.05 31.11
C ASP A 425 2.31 -0.51 29.86
N TYR A 426 3.59 -0.78 30.05
CA TYR A 426 4.44 -1.35 29.02
C TYR A 426 4.03 -2.79 28.71
N ILE A 427 3.92 -3.10 27.42
CA ILE A 427 3.69 -4.46 26.94
C ILE A 427 5.06 -5.10 26.67
N ASN A 428 5.32 -6.27 27.26
CA ASN A 428 6.49 -7.08 26.93
C ASN A 428 6.29 -7.69 25.53
N TYR A 429 7.14 -7.30 24.59
CA TYR A 429 6.99 -7.72 23.20
C TYR A 429 7.20 -9.23 23.01
N VAL A 430 8.13 -9.82 23.78
CA VAL A 430 8.47 -11.24 23.67
C VAL A 430 7.32 -12.11 24.17
N GLU A 431 6.73 -11.75 25.32
CA GLU A 431 5.55 -12.44 25.86
C GLU A 431 4.37 -12.36 24.88
N LEU A 432 4.14 -11.18 24.30
CA LEU A 432 3.09 -10.98 23.32
C LEU A 432 3.30 -11.82 22.05
N GLU A 433 4.52 -11.85 21.51
CA GLU A 433 4.88 -12.67 20.34
C GLU A 433 4.66 -14.16 20.62
N GLN A 434 5.12 -14.64 21.78
CA GLN A 434 4.94 -16.04 22.20
C GLN A 434 3.47 -16.40 22.39
N ALA A 435 2.70 -15.56 23.07
CA ALA A 435 1.27 -15.78 23.27
C ALA A 435 0.50 -15.78 21.94
N PHE A 436 0.84 -14.89 21.02
CA PHE A 436 0.22 -14.87 19.69
C PHE A 436 0.40 -16.23 18.98
N PHE A 437 1.62 -16.76 18.93
CA PHE A 437 1.85 -18.07 18.30
C PHE A 437 1.22 -19.22 19.11
N LYS A 438 1.15 -19.10 20.44
CA LYS A 438 0.54 -20.10 21.32
C LYS A 438 -0.97 -20.23 21.13
N TYR A 439 -1.69 -19.18 20.74
CA TYR A 439 -3.15 -19.22 20.65
C TYR A 439 -3.69 -19.10 19.22
N VAL A 440 -2.83 -18.83 18.23
CA VAL A 440 -3.20 -18.71 16.81
C VAL A 440 -2.69 -19.94 16.05
N HIS A 441 -3.45 -21.04 16.10
CA HIS A 441 -3.09 -22.32 15.47
C HIS A 441 -3.65 -22.54 14.05
N HIS A 442 -4.63 -21.74 13.62
CA HIS A 442 -5.38 -21.95 12.38
C HIS A 442 -4.74 -21.29 11.15
N ILE A 443 -3.52 -20.76 11.28
CA ILE A 443 -2.83 -20.06 10.20
C ILE A 443 -1.62 -20.86 9.79
N ASP A 444 -1.61 -21.25 8.53
CA ASP A 444 -0.46 -21.90 7.92
C ASP A 444 0.64 -20.86 7.67
N PHE A 445 1.64 -20.84 8.56
CA PHE A 445 2.82 -19.98 8.43
C PHE A 445 3.92 -20.62 7.57
N ARG A 446 3.71 -21.82 6.99
CA ARG A 446 4.73 -22.52 6.19
C ARG A 446 5.12 -21.70 4.98
N GLU A 447 4.17 -21.14 4.22
CA GLU A 447 4.45 -20.26 3.06
C GLU A 447 5.40 -19.10 3.38
N VAL A 448 5.35 -18.58 4.61
CA VAL A 448 6.23 -17.49 5.09
C VAL A 448 7.59 -18.01 5.53
N CYS A 449 7.64 -19.22 6.10
CA CYS A 449 8.85 -19.86 6.63
C CYS A 449 9.68 -20.60 5.56
N LEU A 450 9.10 -20.91 4.39
CA LEU A 450 9.76 -21.56 3.24
C LEU A 450 10.77 -20.64 2.50
N VAL A 451 11.13 -19.50 3.08
CA VAL A 451 12.17 -18.62 2.55
C VAL A 451 13.53 -19.24 2.84
N GLY A 452 13.88 -20.18 1.97
CA GLY A 452 15.06 -21.03 2.02
C GLY A 452 14.87 -22.31 1.19
N ASP A 453 13.64 -22.80 1.04
CA ASP A 453 13.33 -24.05 0.33
C ASP A 453 13.29 -23.90 -1.20
N LYS A 454 13.44 -22.67 -1.72
CA LYS A 454 13.78 -22.45 -3.14
C LYS A 454 14.98 -23.30 -3.57
N SER A 455 15.89 -23.64 -2.66
CA SER A 455 17.03 -24.54 -2.96
C SER A 455 16.57 -25.93 -3.40
N LEU A 456 15.63 -26.55 -2.68
CA LEU A 456 15.20 -27.93 -2.95
C LEU A 456 14.25 -28.01 -4.15
N GLU A 457 13.31 -27.08 -4.28
CA GLU A 457 12.44 -27.00 -5.47
C GLU A 457 13.25 -26.68 -6.74
N THR A 458 14.26 -25.81 -6.64
CA THR A 458 15.16 -25.51 -7.76
C THR A 458 16.06 -26.72 -8.08
N GLU A 459 16.53 -27.46 -7.08
CA GLU A 459 17.29 -28.69 -7.29
C GLU A 459 16.44 -29.77 -7.97
N ILE A 460 15.19 -29.98 -7.54
CA ILE A 460 14.24 -30.89 -8.20
C ILE A 460 14.00 -30.45 -9.65
N LYS A 461 13.79 -29.16 -9.90
CA LYS A 461 13.59 -28.62 -11.24
C LYS A 461 14.82 -28.81 -12.15
N ASN A 462 16.01 -28.62 -11.60
CA ASN A 462 17.27 -28.83 -12.34
C ASN A 462 17.48 -30.31 -12.69
N LEU A 463 17.23 -31.22 -11.74
CA LEU A 463 17.30 -32.67 -11.97
C LEU A 463 16.24 -33.13 -13.00
N GLN A 464 15.04 -32.54 -13.00
CA GLN A 464 14.01 -32.79 -14.02
C GLN A 464 14.44 -32.31 -15.42
N ALA A 465 15.12 -31.16 -15.50
CA ALA A 465 15.67 -30.66 -16.76
C ALA A 465 16.76 -31.59 -17.30
N GLU A 466 17.62 -32.12 -16.43
CA GLU A 466 18.66 -33.09 -16.80
C GLU A 466 18.07 -34.42 -17.31
N ILE A 467 17.02 -34.95 -16.66
CA ILE A 467 16.28 -36.12 -17.14
C ILE A 467 15.66 -35.85 -18.52
N THR A 468 15.14 -34.66 -18.75
CA THR A 468 14.55 -34.28 -20.05
C THR A 468 15.61 -34.29 -21.16
N TYR A 469 16.80 -33.77 -20.88
CA TYR A 469 17.94 -33.79 -21.79
C TYR A 469 18.41 -35.23 -22.10
N LEU A 470 18.58 -36.07 -21.08
CA LEU A 470 19.00 -37.47 -21.25
C LEU A 470 17.96 -38.30 -22.02
N ASN A 471 16.66 -38.05 -21.82
CA ASN A 471 15.61 -38.69 -22.61
C ASN A 471 15.67 -38.29 -24.09
N GLY A 472 16.06 -37.04 -24.39
CA GLY A 472 16.33 -36.59 -25.76
C GLY A 472 17.45 -37.41 -26.42
N GLN A 473 18.60 -37.54 -25.74
CA GLN A 473 19.72 -38.36 -26.23
C GLN A 473 19.34 -39.84 -26.41
N LYS A 474 18.58 -40.40 -25.47
CA LYS A 474 18.07 -41.78 -25.59
C LYS A 474 17.20 -41.95 -26.83
N LYS A 475 16.36 -40.97 -27.17
CA LYS A 475 15.52 -41.00 -28.37
C LYS A 475 16.35 -40.98 -29.65
N GLU A 476 17.39 -40.15 -29.71
CA GLU A 476 18.32 -40.11 -30.84
C GLU A 476 19.09 -41.43 -31.01
N LEU A 477 19.59 -42.02 -29.92
CA LEU A 477 20.26 -43.32 -29.97
C LEU A 477 19.33 -44.45 -30.38
N LYS A 478 18.07 -44.44 -29.94
CA LYS A 478 17.04 -45.38 -30.42
C LYS A 478 16.79 -45.24 -31.92
N LEU A 479 16.75 -44.00 -32.43
CA LEU A 479 16.58 -43.75 -33.87
C LEU A 479 17.79 -44.29 -34.66
N LYS A 480 19.00 -44.04 -34.16
CA LYS A 480 20.24 -44.59 -34.74
C LYS A 480 20.25 -46.13 -34.73
N ASN A 481 19.85 -46.77 -33.62
CA ASN A 481 19.72 -48.22 -33.54
C ASN A 481 18.72 -48.75 -34.58
N SER A 482 17.55 -48.13 -34.72
CA SER A 482 16.57 -48.57 -35.72
C SER A 482 17.06 -48.41 -37.16
N GLY A 483 17.92 -47.41 -37.43
CA GLY A 483 18.55 -47.23 -38.74
C GLY A 483 19.63 -48.29 -39.00
N LEU A 484 20.44 -48.58 -37.98
CA LEU A 484 21.49 -49.61 -38.05
C LEU A 484 20.90 -51.03 -38.16
N GLU A 485 19.77 -51.32 -37.51
CA GLU A 485 19.04 -52.58 -37.64
C GLU A 485 18.54 -52.80 -39.07
N LYS A 486 17.92 -51.77 -39.68
CA LYS A 486 17.52 -51.83 -41.09
C LYS A 486 18.71 -52.01 -42.04
N THR A 487 19.84 -51.38 -41.72
CA THR A 487 21.08 -51.51 -42.50
C THR A 487 21.66 -52.91 -42.37
N PHE A 488 21.59 -53.50 -41.18
CA PHE A 488 22.01 -54.87 -40.91
C PHE A 488 21.17 -55.90 -41.66
N GLU A 489 19.83 -55.77 -41.60
CA GLU A 489 18.90 -56.64 -42.33
C GLU A 489 19.13 -56.55 -43.85
N SER A 490 19.34 -55.34 -44.38
CA SER A 490 19.68 -55.13 -45.79
C SER A 490 21.01 -55.77 -46.17
N ALA A 491 22.05 -55.67 -45.34
CA ALA A 491 23.37 -56.23 -45.62
C ALA A 491 23.35 -57.77 -45.63
N ILE A 492 22.60 -58.39 -44.71
CA ILE A 492 22.40 -59.86 -44.69
C ILE A 492 21.66 -60.33 -45.94
N SER A 493 20.60 -59.62 -46.35
CA SER A 493 19.82 -59.99 -47.54
C SER A 493 20.63 -59.96 -48.84
N GLN A 494 21.72 -59.18 -48.88
CA GLN A 494 22.62 -59.02 -50.03
C GLN A 494 23.89 -59.88 -49.93
N GLY A 495 24.05 -60.69 -48.86
CA GLY A 495 25.22 -61.56 -48.67
C GLY A 495 26.53 -60.83 -48.34
N LEU A 496 26.45 -59.59 -47.82
CA LEU A 496 27.61 -58.77 -47.46
C LEU A 496 28.06 -59.05 -46.01
N ASN A 497 29.37 -58.88 -45.72
CA ASN A 497 29.89 -58.98 -44.36
C ASN A 497 29.36 -57.81 -43.50
N ALA A 498 28.64 -58.13 -42.43
CA ALA A 498 27.93 -57.19 -41.57
C ALA A 498 28.55 -57.03 -40.16
N ASP A 499 29.78 -57.53 -39.93
CA ASP A 499 30.43 -57.50 -38.61
C ASP A 499 30.61 -56.09 -38.05
N TYR A 500 30.92 -55.13 -38.93
CA TYR A 500 31.05 -53.71 -38.54
C TYR A 500 29.73 -53.13 -38.00
N VAL A 501 28.60 -53.53 -38.58
CA VAL A 501 27.26 -53.06 -38.15
C VAL A 501 26.87 -53.69 -36.82
N LEU A 502 27.27 -54.95 -36.57
CA LEU A 502 27.07 -55.61 -35.28
C LEU A 502 27.85 -54.94 -34.13
N VAL A 503 29.10 -54.54 -34.38
CA VAL A 503 29.91 -53.80 -33.40
C VAL A 503 29.24 -52.46 -33.08
N ALA A 504 28.84 -51.70 -34.10
CA ALA A 504 28.16 -50.42 -33.93
C ALA A 504 26.81 -50.53 -33.20
N LEU A 505 26.04 -51.60 -33.48
CA LEU A 505 24.78 -51.90 -32.76
C LEU A 505 25.02 -52.21 -31.28
N ASN A 506 26.07 -52.98 -30.97
CA ASN A 506 26.41 -53.31 -29.59
C ASN A 506 26.90 -52.08 -28.80
N GLU A 507 27.69 -51.20 -29.41
CA GLU A 507 28.14 -49.95 -28.79
C GLU A 507 26.97 -48.99 -28.52
N ALA A 508 26.07 -48.86 -29.48
CA ALA A 508 24.90 -48.00 -29.35
C ALA A 508 23.88 -48.54 -28.33
N LYS A 509 23.71 -49.87 -28.22
CA LYS A 509 22.94 -50.51 -27.13
C LYS A 509 23.57 -50.25 -25.76
N LYS A 510 24.87 -50.50 -25.58
CA LYS A 510 25.58 -50.18 -24.32
C LYS A 510 25.45 -48.70 -23.92
N SER A 511 25.52 -47.79 -24.89
CA SER A 511 25.37 -46.36 -24.65
C SER A 511 23.96 -45.99 -24.20
N ALA A 512 22.94 -46.64 -24.77
CA ALA A 512 21.54 -46.46 -24.37
C ALA A 512 21.27 -46.99 -22.96
N ASP A 513 21.83 -48.16 -22.61
CA ASP A 513 21.70 -48.77 -21.29
C ASP A 513 22.34 -47.91 -20.19
N LEU A 514 23.50 -47.29 -20.49
CA LEU A 514 24.19 -46.37 -19.58
C LEU A 514 23.37 -45.10 -19.30
N ILE A 515 22.71 -44.55 -20.32
CA ILE A 515 21.83 -43.39 -20.15
C ILE A 515 20.59 -43.77 -19.34
N GLU A 516 20.06 -44.98 -19.54
CA GLU A 516 18.93 -45.50 -18.78
C GLU A 516 19.24 -45.68 -17.29
N THR A 517 20.44 -46.17 -16.97
CA THR A 517 20.89 -46.26 -15.56
C THR A 517 21.00 -44.89 -14.92
N LYS A 518 21.54 -43.89 -15.62
CA LYS A 518 21.63 -42.50 -15.12
C LYS A 518 20.27 -41.87 -14.89
N ILE A 519 19.31 -42.08 -15.79
CA ILE A 519 17.94 -41.57 -15.63
C ILE A 519 17.29 -42.18 -14.38
N ASN A 520 17.48 -43.47 -14.13
CA ASN A 520 16.92 -44.13 -12.96
C ASN A 520 17.54 -43.62 -11.65
N ASP A 521 18.84 -43.39 -11.60
CA ASP A 521 19.52 -42.81 -10.43
C ASP A 521 18.99 -41.39 -10.11
N LEU A 522 18.86 -40.53 -11.13
CA LEU A 522 18.29 -39.19 -10.99
C LEU A 522 16.83 -39.22 -10.53
N LYS A 523 16.02 -40.18 -11.00
CA LYS A 523 14.64 -40.38 -10.54
C LYS A 523 14.60 -40.77 -9.07
N VAL A 524 15.43 -41.72 -8.63
CA VAL A 524 15.52 -42.12 -7.21
C VAL A 524 15.90 -40.93 -6.32
N ARG A 525 16.83 -40.09 -6.78
CA ARG A 525 17.21 -38.86 -6.08
C ARG A 525 16.06 -37.86 -5.98
N ILE A 526 15.30 -37.66 -7.05
CA ILE A 526 14.09 -36.82 -7.02
C ILE A 526 13.06 -37.39 -6.05
N THR A 527 12.79 -38.70 -6.07
CA THR A 527 11.84 -39.35 -5.15
C THR A 527 12.28 -39.17 -3.69
N LYS A 528 13.57 -39.27 -3.39
CA LYS A 528 14.10 -39.04 -2.03
C LYS A 528 13.94 -37.59 -1.58
N LEU A 529 14.15 -36.63 -2.50
CA LEU A 529 13.93 -35.20 -2.24
C LEU A 529 12.43 -34.88 -2.07
N GLN A 530 11.55 -35.51 -2.86
CA GLN A 530 10.09 -35.39 -2.75
C GLN A 530 9.59 -36.01 -1.44
N LEU A 531 10.04 -37.19 -1.05
CA LEU A 531 9.72 -37.79 0.25
C LEU A 531 10.20 -36.93 1.44
N SER A 532 11.29 -36.18 1.27
CA SER A 532 11.77 -35.20 2.27
C SER A 532 10.92 -33.92 2.31
N LEU A 533 10.19 -33.64 1.23
CA LEU A 533 9.19 -32.58 1.13
C LEU A 533 7.86 -33.04 1.77
N ASP A 534 7.43 -34.26 1.43
CA ASP A 534 6.15 -34.85 1.85
C ASP A 534 6.18 -35.31 3.32
N SER A 535 7.32 -35.78 3.85
CA SER A 535 7.47 -36.10 5.28
C SER A 535 7.36 -34.88 6.22
N LYS A 536 7.27 -33.67 5.68
CA LYS A 536 6.96 -32.44 6.42
C LYS A 536 5.46 -32.06 6.36
N GLU A 537 4.61 -32.91 5.80
CA GLU A 537 3.15 -32.69 5.72
C GLU A 537 2.37 -32.96 7.02
N SER A 538 3.00 -33.42 8.11
CA SER A 538 2.31 -33.53 9.40
C SER A 538 1.91 -32.14 9.93
N ASP A 539 0.62 -31.97 10.18
CA ASP A 539 -0.11 -30.74 10.50
C ASP A 539 0.35 -30.03 11.79
N PHE A 540 1.43 -29.25 11.77
CA PHE A 540 1.62 -28.12 12.70
C PHE A 540 2.85 -27.29 12.34
N LEU A 541 2.77 -25.96 12.39
CA LEU A 541 3.98 -25.14 12.52
C LEU A 541 4.32 -25.05 14.00
N ASP A 542 5.28 -25.86 14.46
CA ASP A 542 5.72 -25.80 15.84
C ASP A 542 6.40 -24.44 16.11
N ILE A 543 5.88 -23.70 17.10
CA ILE A 543 6.46 -22.46 17.63
C ILE A 543 7.94 -22.68 17.97
N VAL A 544 8.27 -23.89 18.42
CA VAL A 544 9.63 -24.33 18.72
C VAL A 544 10.48 -24.33 17.45
N GLU A 545 9.99 -24.86 16.32
CA GLU A 545 10.70 -24.88 15.04
C GLU A 545 10.95 -23.46 14.49
N TYR A 546 9.92 -22.60 14.51
CA TYR A 546 10.06 -21.18 14.13
C TYR A 546 11.09 -20.46 15.01
N SER A 547 11.04 -20.69 16.33
CA SER A 547 11.98 -20.10 17.29
C SER A 547 13.41 -20.61 17.11
N MET A 548 13.59 -21.90 16.77
CA MET A 548 14.90 -22.51 16.51
C MET A 548 15.52 -21.98 15.21
N ARG A 549 14.74 -21.90 14.12
CA ARG A 549 15.20 -21.34 12.84
C ARG A 549 15.61 -19.86 12.98
N ILE A 550 14.85 -19.07 13.75
CA ILE A 550 15.23 -17.68 14.04
C ILE A 550 16.45 -17.61 14.96
N LYS A 551 16.64 -18.53 15.91
CA LYS A 551 17.83 -18.54 16.76
C LYS A 551 19.10 -18.83 15.96
N ASN A 552 19.05 -19.80 15.03
CA ASN A 552 20.22 -20.32 14.32
C ASN A 552 20.60 -19.54 13.03
N SER A 553 19.75 -18.63 12.56
CA SER A 553 20.00 -17.86 11.33
C SER A 553 20.90 -16.63 11.54
N SER A 554 21.46 -16.10 10.44
CA SER A 554 22.19 -14.82 10.46
C SER A 554 21.25 -13.66 10.83
N THR A 555 21.80 -12.56 11.37
CA THR A 555 21.01 -11.37 11.75
C THR A 555 20.21 -10.79 10.57
N GLU A 556 20.75 -10.83 9.36
CA GLU A 556 20.10 -10.33 8.14
C GLU A 556 18.93 -11.22 7.72
N THR A 557 19.11 -12.54 7.77
CA THR A 557 18.03 -13.51 7.50
C THR A 557 16.89 -13.37 8.51
N LYS A 558 17.18 -13.18 9.81
CA LYS A 558 16.14 -12.94 10.84
C LYS A 558 15.26 -11.73 10.53
N ILE A 559 15.89 -10.64 10.08
CA ILE A 559 15.20 -9.40 9.72
C ILE A 559 14.30 -9.63 8.50
N MET A 560 14.81 -10.30 7.46
CA MET A 560 14.04 -10.64 6.27
C MET A 560 12.81 -11.49 6.59
N MET A 561 12.98 -12.53 7.41
CA MET A 561 11.89 -13.43 7.83
C MET A 561 10.79 -12.68 8.58
N ARG A 562 11.17 -11.83 9.54
CA ARG A 562 10.21 -11.04 10.32
C ARG A 562 9.46 -10.01 9.48
N LYS A 563 10.11 -9.42 8.47
CA LYS A 563 9.45 -8.51 7.52
C LYS A 563 8.39 -9.25 6.70
N LYS A 564 8.73 -10.42 6.14
CA LYS A 564 7.78 -11.24 5.37
C LYS A 564 6.60 -11.72 6.23
N LEU A 565 6.88 -12.10 7.47
CA LEU A 565 5.84 -12.45 8.42
C LEU A 565 4.92 -11.26 8.73
N ASN A 566 5.47 -10.07 8.94
CA ASN A 566 4.65 -8.86 9.12
C ASN A 566 3.75 -8.61 7.90
N ASP A 567 4.29 -8.72 6.68
CA ASP A 567 3.51 -8.52 5.45
C ASP A 567 2.39 -9.56 5.31
N PHE A 568 2.67 -10.83 5.64
CA PHE A 568 1.66 -11.90 5.64
C PHE A 568 0.60 -11.70 6.73
N LEU A 569 1.00 -11.37 7.95
CA LEU A 569 0.06 -11.08 9.04
C LEU A 569 -0.84 -9.89 8.68
N HIS A 570 -0.29 -8.87 8.03
CA HIS A 570 -1.04 -7.72 7.57
C HIS A 570 -2.08 -8.06 6.49
N SER A 571 -1.85 -9.10 5.65
CA SER A 571 -2.82 -9.52 4.64
C SER A 571 -3.96 -10.39 5.22
N LYS A 572 -3.74 -11.01 6.39
CA LYS A 572 -4.71 -11.91 7.02
C LYS A 572 -5.49 -11.27 8.17
N ILE A 573 -4.88 -10.37 8.93
CA ILE A 573 -5.48 -9.75 10.12
C ILE A 573 -6.37 -8.57 9.71
N LYS A 574 -7.66 -8.67 10.04
CA LYS A 574 -8.65 -7.59 9.89
C LYS A 574 -8.58 -6.60 11.05
N TRP A 575 -8.34 -7.09 12.27
CA TRP A 575 -8.33 -6.27 13.49
C TRP A 575 -7.43 -6.87 14.57
N MET A 576 -6.63 -6.03 15.23
CA MET A 576 -5.83 -6.44 16.40
C MET A 576 -5.71 -5.31 17.42
N GLU A 577 -6.22 -5.54 18.62
CA GLU A 577 -6.11 -4.66 19.77
C GLU A 577 -5.38 -5.35 20.92
N VAL A 578 -4.54 -4.60 21.63
CA VAL A 578 -3.83 -5.07 22.83
C VAL A 578 -4.13 -4.13 23.99
N CYS A 579 -4.52 -4.71 25.13
CA CYS A 579 -4.75 -4.01 26.38
C CYS A 579 -3.67 -4.41 27.39
N SER A 580 -3.03 -3.42 28.03
CA SER A 580 -2.04 -3.65 29.09
C SER A 580 -2.37 -2.81 30.31
N SER A 581 -3.54 -3.03 30.89
CA SER A 581 -3.89 -2.35 32.13
C SER A 581 -3.17 -2.98 33.33
N LYS A 582 -3.21 -2.30 34.49
CA LYS A 582 -2.67 -2.84 35.75
C LYS A 582 -3.32 -4.16 36.17
N HIS A 583 -4.56 -4.41 35.74
CA HIS A 583 -5.39 -5.53 36.20
C HIS A 583 -5.71 -6.54 35.08
N SER A 584 -5.51 -6.18 33.81
CA SER A 584 -5.93 -6.98 32.66
C SER A 584 -4.93 -6.86 31.51
N LYS A 585 -4.46 -8.01 31.01
CA LYS A 585 -3.49 -8.09 29.91
C LYS A 585 -3.95 -9.07 28.85
N PHE A 586 -4.58 -8.56 27.80
CA PHE A 586 -5.23 -9.39 26.78
C PHE A 586 -5.08 -8.82 25.38
N VAL A 587 -5.34 -9.67 24.40
CA VAL A 587 -5.38 -9.38 22.97
C VAL A 587 -6.78 -9.68 22.44
N ILE A 588 -7.31 -8.80 21.59
CA ILE A 588 -8.49 -9.06 20.76
C ILE A 588 -8.01 -9.09 19.31
N LEU A 589 -8.27 -10.20 18.62
CA LEU A 589 -7.75 -10.50 17.28
C LEU A 589 -8.88 -10.99 16.38
N CYS A 590 -9.02 -10.42 15.19
CA CYS A 590 -9.94 -10.90 14.17
C CYS A 590 -9.21 -11.01 12.85
N PHE A 591 -9.30 -12.17 12.21
CA PHE A 591 -8.83 -12.35 10.83
C PHE A 591 -9.94 -11.98 9.86
N HIS A 592 -9.68 -12.13 8.56
CA HIS A 592 -10.69 -12.01 7.51
C HIS A 592 -11.70 -13.19 7.49
N ASP A 593 -11.65 -14.08 8.48
CA ASP A 593 -12.58 -15.19 8.69
C ASP A 593 -13.82 -14.81 9.52
N ASP A 594 -13.93 -13.54 9.94
CA ASP A 594 -15.00 -13.03 10.81
C ASP A 594 -15.14 -13.78 12.15
N VAL A 595 -14.02 -14.32 12.64
CA VAL A 595 -13.94 -14.95 13.96
C VAL A 595 -13.08 -14.08 14.89
N ILE A 596 -13.71 -13.53 15.93
CA ILE A 596 -13.02 -12.79 16.99
C ILE A 596 -12.42 -13.79 17.97
N ARG A 597 -11.12 -13.67 18.19
CA ARG A 597 -10.35 -14.44 19.15
C ARG A 597 -9.83 -13.52 20.23
N THR A 598 -9.99 -13.95 21.47
CA THR A 598 -9.39 -13.24 22.60
C THR A 598 -8.46 -14.20 23.33
N PHE A 599 -7.35 -13.67 23.84
CA PHE A 599 -6.45 -14.43 24.70
C PHE A 599 -5.64 -13.50 25.62
N ALA A 600 -5.27 -14.00 26.78
CA ALA A 600 -4.30 -13.33 27.65
C ALA A 600 -2.87 -13.55 27.11
N TYR A 601 -2.04 -12.50 27.10
CA TYR A 601 -0.63 -12.62 26.70
C TYR A 601 0.34 -12.75 27.88
N SER A 602 -0.16 -12.63 29.10
CA SER A 602 0.62 -12.77 30.33
C SER A 602 -0.12 -13.72 31.25
N GLU A 603 0.54 -14.80 31.67
CA GLU A 603 -0.08 -15.90 32.43
C GLU A 603 -0.65 -15.42 33.78
N ASN A 604 0.00 -14.43 34.41
CA ASN A 604 -0.42 -13.86 35.69
C ASN A 604 -1.78 -13.12 35.66
N TYR A 605 -2.32 -12.86 34.46
CA TYR A 605 -3.55 -12.10 34.26
C TYR A 605 -4.60 -12.90 33.48
N ALA A 606 -4.33 -14.18 33.22
CA ALA A 606 -5.19 -15.06 32.46
C ALA A 606 -6.46 -15.40 33.25
N ASN A 607 -7.62 -15.22 32.63
CA ASN A 607 -8.91 -15.70 33.13
C ASN A 607 -9.70 -16.36 31.99
N ASP A 608 -10.70 -17.17 32.32
CA ASP A 608 -11.48 -17.91 31.32
C ASP A 608 -12.20 -16.97 30.32
N LEU A 609 -12.63 -15.80 30.81
CA LEU A 609 -13.24 -14.75 29.99
C LEU A 609 -12.30 -14.23 28.89
N MET A 610 -10.99 -14.28 29.11
CA MET A 610 -10.01 -13.83 28.13
C MET A 610 -9.80 -14.83 27.00
N PHE A 611 -10.18 -16.11 27.13
CA PHE A 611 -9.99 -17.12 26.07
C PHE A 611 -11.30 -17.43 25.37
N ASN A 612 -11.54 -16.76 24.25
CA ASN A 612 -12.77 -16.94 23.47
C ASN A 612 -12.50 -17.06 21.98
N THR A 613 -13.38 -17.80 21.31
CA THR A 613 -13.48 -17.85 19.84
C THR A 613 -14.94 -17.60 19.45
N ILE A 614 -15.21 -16.40 18.95
CA ILE A 614 -16.57 -15.90 18.68
C ILE A 614 -16.73 -15.72 17.17
N LYS A 615 -17.52 -16.59 16.53
CA LYS A 615 -17.86 -16.47 15.11
C LYS A 615 -18.98 -15.45 14.92
N ILE A 616 -18.77 -14.48 14.03
CA ILE A 616 -19.78 -13.47 13.70
C ILE A 616 -20.63 -13.98 12.54
N ASN A 617 -21.91 -14.18 12.80
CA ASN A 617 -22.88 -14.53 11.76
C ASN A 617 -23.70 -13.27 11.40
N TYR A 618 -23.45 -12.72 10.22
CA TYR A 618 -24.22 -11.59 9.68
C TYR A 618 -25.56 -12.06 9.12
N GLU A 619 -26.61 -11.23 9.25
CA GLU A 619 -27.97 -11.56 8.73
C GLU A 619 -28.25 -10.91 7.37
N VAL A 620 -27.44 -9.91 6.99
CA VAL A 620 -27.62 -9.11 5.78
C VAL A 620 -26.31 -9.07 4.99
N GLU A 621 -26.40 -9.11 3.67
CA GLU A 621 -25.26 -8.96 2.76
C GLU A 621 -24.86 -7.48 2.52
N ASP A 622 -24.99 -6.63 3.54
CA ASP A 622 -24.54 -5.23 3.48
C ASP A 622 -23.20 -5.08 4.20
N SER A 623 -22.14 -4.78 3.42
CA SER A 623 -20.79 -4.63 3.92
C SER A 623 -20.63 -3.51 4.95
N GLN A 624 -21.41 -2.42 4.86
CA GLN A 624 -21.33 -1.32 5.82
C GLN A 624 -21.99 -1.70 7.14
N LEU A 625 -23.20 -2.26 7.07
CA LEU A 625 -23.97 -2.70 8.22
C LEU A 625 -23.22 -3.80 9.01
N ASN A 626 -22.57 -4.71 8.29
CA ASN A 626 -21.73 -5.77 8.87
C ASN A 626 -20.51 -5.20 9.59
N TYR A 627 -19.89 -4.15 9.06
CA TYR A 627 -18.78 -3.48 9.73
C TYR A 627 -19.23 -2.73 11.00
N GLU A 628 -20.42 -2.11 10.98
CA GLU A 628 -20.99 -1.46 12.16
C GLU A 628 -21.28 -2.46 13.29
N LEU A 629 -21.91 -3.61 12.97
CA LEU A 629 -22.12 -4.69 13.92
C LEU A 629 -20.80 -5.24 14.48
N PHE A 630 -19.79 -5.42 13.62
CA PHE A 630 -18.44 -5.82 14.02
C PHE A 630 -17.85 -4.87 15.07
N LEU A 631 -17.94 -3.56 14.85
CA LEU A 631 -17.44 -2.56 15.80
C LEU A 631 -18.20 -2.61 17.14
N ILE A 632 -19.51 -2.85 17.11
CA ILE A 632 -20.34 -3.00 18.32
C ILE A 632 -19.88 -4.22 19.12
N TYR A 633 -19.62 -5.35 18.45
CA TYR A 633 -19.12 -6.56 19.12
C TYR A 633 -17.75 -6.34 19.75
N ILE A 634 -16.81 -5.73 19.01
CA ILE A 634 -15.50 -5.38 19.55
C ILE A 634 -15.65 -4.50 20.78
N HIS A 635 -16.51 -3.46 20.73
CA HIS A 635 -16.75 -2.58 21.86
C HIS A 635 -17.33 -3.31 23.08
N GLN A 636 -18.30 -4.21 22.90
CA GLN A 636 -18.87 -4.99 23.99
C GLN A 636 -17.84 -5.94 24.63
N ILE A 637 -17.14 -6.74 23.80
CA ILE A 637 -16.11 -7.68 24.26
C ILE A 637 -15.05 -6.94 25.07
N LYS A 638 -14.61 -5.80 24.53
CA LYS A 638 -13.63 -4.92 25.14
C LYS A 638 -14.05 -4.41 26.53
N ARG A 639 -15.31 -4.04 26.73
CA ARG A 639 -15.84 -3.62 28.04
C ARG A 639 -15.92 -4.80 29.01
N SER A 640 -16.39 -5.96 28.54
CA SER A 640 -16.47 -7.17 29.37
C SER A 640 -15.10 -7.65 29.84
N LEU A 641 -14.09 -7.68 28.97
CA LEU A 641 -12.72 -8.09 29.33
C LEU A 641 -12.04 -7.16 30.34
N ARG A 642 -12.52 -5.92 30.50
CA ARG A 642 -12.05 -4.98 31.54
C ARG A 642 -12.85 -5.06 32.85
N GLY A 643 -13.91 -5.86 32.90
CA GLY A 643 -14.83 -5.88 34.03
C GLY A 643 -15.69 -4.63 34.14
N GLU A 644 -15.95 -3.93 33.02
CA GLU A 644 -16.85 -2.75 32.98
C GLU A 644 -18.32 -3.15 32.77
N THR A 645 -18.61 -4.44 32.67
CA THR A 645 -19.95 -5.02 32.48
C THR A 645 -20.15 -6.15 33.49
N GLU A 646 -21.41 -6.57 33.67
CA GLU A 646 -21.80 -7.69 34.55
C GLU A 646 -21.49 -9.08 33.94
N VAL A 647 -20.67 -9.14 32.88
CA VAL A 647 -20.31 -10.38 32.19
C VAL A 647 -19.16 -11.06 32.94
N VAL A 648 -19.41 -12.25 33.49
CA VAL A 648 -18.42 -12.98 34.32
C VAL A 648 -17.91 -14.24 33.61
N SER A 649 -18.73 -14.86 32.76
CA SER A 649 -18.39 -16.08 32.02
C SER A 649 -18.45 -15.91 30.49
N ASN A 650 -17.90 -16.90 29.77
CA ASN A 650 -17.99 -16.98 28.31
C ASN A 650 -19.44 -17.12 27.82
N GLY A 651 -20.29 -17.82 28.59
CA GLY A 651 -21.71 -17.94 28.31
C GLY A 651 -22.42 -16.58 28.36
N ASP A 652 -22.18 -15.82 29.42
CA ASP A 652 -22.77 -14.48 29.60
C ASP A 652 -22.32 -13.52 28.48
N LEU A 653 -21.07 -13.65 28.02
CA LEU A 653 -20.55 -12.84 26.92
C LEU A 653 -21.28 -13.15 25.62
N ILE A 654 -21.48 -14.43 25.30
CA ILE A 654 -22.22 -14.86 24.10
C ILE A 654 -23.67 -14.37 24.17
N GLU A 655 -24.33 -14.49 25.32
CA GLU A 655 -25.70 -14.01 25.49
C GLU A 655 -25.81 -12.49 25.33
N ALA A 656 -24.88 -11.73 25.92
CA ALA A 656 -24.82 -10.28 25.76
C ALA A 656 -24.65 -9.87 24.29
N LEU A 657 -23.79 -10.57 23.54
CA LEU A 657 -23.59 -10.32 22.11
C LEU A 657 -24.83 -10.68 21.28
N GLN A 658 -25.50 -11.80 21.57
CA GLN A 658 -26.76 -12.15 20.92
C GLN A 658 -27.87 -11.13 21.19
N ARG A 659 -27.93 -10.56 22.40
CA ARG A 659 -28.87 -9.49 22.75
C ARG A 659 -28.57 -8.22 21.95
N LEU A 660 -27.30 -7.83 21.83
CA LEU A 660 -26.88 -6.69 21.03
C LEU A 660 -27.19 -6.88 19.54
N LYS A 661 -26.96 -8.08 19.00
CA LYS A 661 -27.30 -8.43 17.62
C LYS A 661 -28.78 -8.19 17.34
N ARG A 662 -29.67 -8.74 18.18
CA ARG A 662 -31.13 -8.57 18.06
C ARG A 662 -31.53 -7.10 18.12
N LYS A 663 -30.93 -6.31 19.03
CA LYS A 663 -31.19 -4.87 19.12
C LYS A 663 -30.78 -4.13 17.84
N PHE A 664 -29.58 -4.41 17.33
CA PHE A 664 -29.04 -3.79 16.12
C PHE A 664 -29.96 -3.96 14.91
N TYR A 665 -30.42 -5.18 14.63
CA TYR A 665 -31.32 -5.44 13.50
C TYR A 665 -32.76 -4.99 13.75
N SER A 666 -33.19 -4.84 15.00
CA SER A 666 -34.55 -4.34 15.34
C SER A 666 -34.72 -2.82 15.21
N GLY A 667 -33.66 -2.06 14.90
CA GLY A 667 -33.72 -0.61 14.74
C GLY A 667 -33.98 0.20 16.02
N LYS A 668 -34.07 -0.45 17.18
CA LYS A 668 -34.13 0.25 18.48
C LYS A 668 -32.74 0.79 18.80
N GLY A 669 -32.62 2.12 18.77
CA GLY A 669 -31.37 2.87 18.94
C GLY A 669 -30.42 2.25 19.95
N ILE A 670 -29.20 1.98 19.48
CA ILE A 670 -28.09 1.64 20.36
C ILE A 670 -27.55 2.98 20.85
N ASP A 671 -27.75 3.29 22.14
CA ASP A 671 -27.10 4.45 22.75
C ASP A 671 -25.57 4.24 22.70
N TYR A 672 -24.92 5.05 21.87
CA TYR A 672 -23.47 5.12 21.80
C TYR A 672 -22.98 6.08 22.89
N VAL A 673 -22.26 5.56 23.89
CA VAL A 673 -21.46 6.36 24.84
C VAL A 673 -19.99 6.05 24.64
#